data_AF-A0A815GAB5-F1
#
_entry.id   AF-A0A815GAB5-F1
#
_cell.length_a   1.000
_cell.length_b   1.000
_cell.length_c   1.000
_cell.angle_alpha   90.00
_cell.angle_beta   90.00
_cell.angle_gamma   90.00
#
_symmetry.space_group_name_H-M   'P 1'
#
loop_
_entity.id
_entity.type
_entity.pdbx_description
1 polymer ?
#
loop_
_entity_poly.entity_id
_entity_poly.type
_entity_poly.pdbx_seq_one_letter_code
_entity_poly.pdbx_strand_id
1 'polypeptide(L)'
;CKYKLYLAELSTVSIIIPTRDEHLPTLLRSIHSILNRTPAKLLEEIIIVDDASGKEELKAALDIQVANLTKTRIIRLHKREGLIRTRLAGAREAKGEILIFFDSHIEVNINWLPPLVEPIVLNYKTSVCPFIDIIKWENFAYIAQDDGARGAFDWSMYYRRLPLLTENVQKPTEPFDNPVMAGGLFAISKKWFWELGGYDEGLDVWGGEQYEMSFKIWQCGGRLVDAPCSRVGHIYRQFNPHGSFSFGDYLSRNHKRVAVVWMDEYAEYVYKRNGHMRTVNPGNVKKQLELRKKLECKPFKWFMENIAFDLPQYYPPVPLPPYATGEIRSMNNSLCIDTKHANEHATFGLDLCLRDHQGRSGEQDFELGWRQDIRPKGRELCFDVPQRSKRTSIVLFACHGMRGNQHFVYDINNYHILHVATRLCLDCDLESRQVFMEQCNTKNVYELGEIIGQGAYGCVFKSRNVTTNETVAIKKMTILRTRDGLPTSVIREAALLKRVGKVDHDNLIKLKEVFNEQASVDRQNIYFIFEYVERDLERYLKMHSPLDINQIRNLTQQLLTAVSVLHSHSIFHRDIKPQNILVTNNDILKLADFGLAREYHEHKVFTTVVVTMWYRAPEILLSSPYCTSADMWSVGCILGEMALGRPLFAAKSESRQLRRIILLMGLPNEDEWPQDSPIRREAFENYSQPIITLERLIRFEDSCAFELLRSLLSFKQSLRPTAIRALEHNFFRRTDHTLCTVTWSSADIAEATAAVPNLDAYTDGDFKFNNDDDQKIENIRSRTNSIDAGYYYQSWSSPDDGQHMLTIDSHISSVGGDVPQSPIDIVSWWSDSP
;
A
#
# COMPACT_ATOMS: atom_id res chain seq x y z
N CYS A 1 -18.92 27.50 -30.18
CA CYS A 1 -20.29 27.30 -30.68
C CYS A 1 -20.81 28.43 -31.56
N LYS A 2 -20.80 29.71 -31.12
CA LYS A 2 -21.33 30.84 -31.91
C LYS A 2 -20.80 30.94 -33.35
N TYR A 3 -19.52 30.61 -33.56
CA TYR A 3 -18.85 30.71 -34.87
C TYR A 3 -18.90 29.42 -35.71
N LYS A 4 -19.58 28.36 -35.23
CA LYS A 4 -19.71 27.13 -36.01
C LYS A 4 -20.71 27.33 -37.14
N LEU A 5 -20.32 26.84 -38.31
CA LEU A 5 -21.17 26.73 -39.48
C LEU A 5 -21.60 25.27 -39.60
N TYR A 6 -22.80 25.07 -40.14
CA TYR A 6 -23.39 23.76 -40.37
C TYR A 6 -23.79 23.63 -41.84
N LEU A 7 -24.06 22.41 -42.30
CA LEU A 7 -24.58 22.15 -43.65
C LEU A 7 -25.81 23.03 -43.94
N ALA A 8 -25.83 23.62 -45.14
CA ALA A 8 -26.93 24.49 -45.58
C ALA A 8 -28.26 23.73 -45.75
N GLU A 9 -28.17 22.46 -46.16
CA GLU A 9 -29.32 21.56 -46.28
C GLU A 9 -29.25 20.50 -45.17
N LEU A 10 -30.24 20.54 -44.28
CA LEU A 10 -30.43 19.58 -43.18
C LEU A 10 -31.81 18.92 -43.34
N SER A 11 -31.93 17.69 -42.85
CA SER A 11 -33.18 16.92 -42.86
C SER A 11 -34.24 17.48 -41.92
N THR A 12 -35.50 17.21 -42.25
CA THR A 12 -36.65 17.64 -41.43
C THR A 12 -36.80 16.81 -40.16
N VAL A 13 -37.35 17.41 -39.11
CA VAL A 13 -37.45 16.80 -37.78
C VAL A 13 -38.90 16.75 -37.29
N SER A 14 -39.26 15.62 -36.69
CA SER A 14 -40.47 15.47 -35.88
C SER A 14 -40.08 15.41 -34.40
N ILE A 15 -40.61 16.35 -33.61
CA ILE A 15 -40.33 16.43 -32.18
C ILE A 15 -41.47 15.76 -31.42
N ILE A 16 -41.17 14.76 -30.59
CA ILE A 16 -42.12 13.94 -29.85
C ILE A 16 -42.01 14.28 -28.36
N ILE A 17 -43.11 14.72 -27.76
CA ILE A 17 -43.19 15.15 -26.37
C ILE A 17 -44.21 14.27 -25.62
N PRO A 18 -43.78 13.19 -24.95
CA PRO A 18 -44.66 12.41 -24.09
C PRO A 18 -45.07 13.25 -22.88
N THR A 19 -46.35 13.24 -22.54
CA THR A 19 -46.94 14.07 -21.48
C THR A 19 -47.87 13.23 -20.61
N ARG A 20 -47.71 13.34 -19.29
CA ARG A 20 -48.62 12.76 -18.29
C ARG A 20 -48.76 13.72 -17.13
N ASP A 21 -49.97 14.20 -16.85
CA ASP A 21 -50.25 15.09 -15.72
C ASP A 21 -49.23 16.23 -15.55
N GLU A 22 -48.67 16.72 -16.65
CA GLU A 22 -47.76 17.87 -16.66
C GLU A 22 -48.50 19.16 -16.29
N HIS A 23 -47.79 20.16 -15.78
CA HIS A 23 -48.36 21.50 -15.63
C HIS A 23 -48.45 22.19 -16.99
N LEU A 24 -49.65 22.66 -17.36
CA LEU A 24 -49.91 23.27 -18.66
C LEU A 24 -48.93 24.41 -19.02
N PRO A 25 -48.60 25.37 -18.11
CA PRO A 25 -47.64 26.43 -18.42
C PRO A 25 -46.25 25.91 -18.77
N THR A 26 -45.80 24.85 -18.09
CA THR A 26 -44.49 24.22 -18.33
C THR A 26 -44.43 23.53 -19.69
N LEU A 27 -45.51 22.81 -20.05
CA LEU A 27 -45.64 22.18 -21.37
C LEU A 27 -45.68 23.24 -22.47
N LEU A 28 -46.47 24.30 -22.31
CA LEU A 28 -46.55 25.39 -23.28
C LEU A 28 -45.21 26.11 -23.43
N ARG A 29 -44.48 26.36 -22.34
CA ARG A 29 -43.12 26.93 -22.40
C ARG A 29 -42.17 26.07 -23.22
N SER A 30 -42.26 24.74 -23.07
CA SER A 30 -41.48 23.80 -23.88
C SER A 30 -41.80 23.97 -25.36
N ILE A 31 -43.08 23.93 -25.73
CA ILE A 31 -43.54 24.07 -27.12
C ILE A 31 -43.16 25.43 -27.72
N HIS A 32 -43.39 26.53 -27.00
CA HIS A 32 -43.03 27.86 -27.45
C HIS A 32 -41.53 28.03 -27.63
N SER A 33 -40.71 27.46 -26.74
CA SER A 33 -39.25 27.51 -26.90
C SER A 33 -38.79 26.84 -28.20
N ILE A 34 -39.41 25.71 -28.56
CA ILE A 34 -39.15 24.97 -29.78
C ILE A 34 -39.59 25.77 -31.00
N LEU A 35 -40.83 26.24 -31.03
CA LEU A 35 -41.37 27.01 -32.16
C LEU A 35 -40.56 28.29 -32.42
N ASN A 36 -40.15 28.99 -31.35
CA ASN A 36 -39.46 30.28 -31.47
C ASN A 36 -37.98 30.15 -31.84
N ARG A 37 -37.31 29.04 -31.48
CA ARG A 37 -35.85 28.89 -31.63
C ARG A 37 -35.43 27.83 -32.65
N THR A 38 -36.40 27.29 -33.39
CA THR A 38 -36.15 26.27 -34.43
C THR A 38 -36.42 26.85 -35.82
N PRO A 39 -35.51 26.68 -36.79
CA PRO A 39 -35.76 27.11 -38.16
C PRO A 39 -37.01 26.43 -38.74
N ALA A 40 -37.97 27.23 -39.21
CA ALA A 40 -39.27 26.75 -39.66
C ALA A 40 -39.21 25.75 -40.83
N LYS A 41 -38.18 25.82 -41.68
CA LYS A 41 -37.93 24.85 -42.77
C LYS A 41 -37.57 23.45 -42.25
N LEU A 42 -36.90 23.37 -41.10
CA LEU A 42 -36.43 22.09 -40.53
C LEU A 42 -37.48 21.42 -39.64
N LEU A 43 -38.34 22.20 -38.98
CA LEU A 43 -39.40 21.63 -38.14
C LEU A 43 -40.55 21.11 -39.02
N GLU A 44 -40.75 19.79 -39.06
CA GLU A 44 -41.91 19.19 -39.73
C GLU A 44 -43.15 19.29 -38.84
N GLU A 45 -43.03 18.80 -37.60
CA GLU A 45 -44.13 18.79 -36.63
C GLU A 45 -43.64 18.61 -35.18
N ILE A 46 -44.47 19.05 -34.24
CA ILE A 46 -44.39 18.77 -32.81
C ILE A 46 -45.60 17.88 -32.46
N ILE A 47 -45.32 16.70 -31.91
CA ILE A 47 -46.30 15.69 -31.54
C ILE A 47 -46.32 15.58 -30.02
N ILE A 48 -47.37 16.11 -29.41
CA ILE A 48 -47.64 15.92 -27.98
C ILE A 48 -48.36 14.59 -27.84
N VAL A 49 -47.80 13.66 -27.07
CA VAL A 49 -48.43 12.36 -26.83
C VAL A 49 -48.89 12.29 -25.39
N ASP A 50 -50.19 12.41 -25.18
CA ASP A 50 -50.84 12.37 -23.88
C ASP A 50 -51.07 10.91 -23.42
N ASP A 51 -50.34 10.51 -22.38
CA ASP A 51 -50.39 9.18 -21.76
C ASP A 51 -51.57 9.04 -20.78
N ALA A 52 -52.78 9.31 -21.27
CA ALA A 52 -54.00 9.31 -20.48
C ALA A 52 -53.93 10.24 -19.25
N SER A 53 -53.65 11.54 -19.46
CA SER A 53 -53.65 12.56 -18.39
C SER A 53 -55.01 12.69 -17.69
N GLY A 54 -54.98 12.85 -16.37
CA GLY A 54 -56.13 13.01 -15.50
C GLY A 54 -56.40 14.47 -15.15
N LYS A 55 -55.39 15.35 -15.24
CA LYS A 55 -55.56 16.79 -15.05
C LYS A 55 -56.49 17.38 -16.11
N GLU A 56 -57.52 18.10 -15.67
CA GLU A 56 -58.49 18.76 -16.57
C GLU A 56 -57.84 19.79 -17.52
N GLU A 57 -56.81 20.49 -17.06
CA GLU A 57 -56.04 21.46 -17.86
C GLU A 57 -55.38 20.84 -19.11
N LEU A 58 -55.13 19.52 -19.11
CA LEU A 58 -54.52 18.82 -20.24
C LEU A 58 -55.54 18.26 -21.23
N LYS A 59 -56.84 18.47 -21.00
CA LYS A 59 -57.93 18.07 -21.90
C LYS A 59 -58.29 19.23 -22.85
N ALA A 60 -59.51 19.74 -22.75
CA ALA A 60 -60.03 20.80 -23.62
C ALA A 60 -59.18 22.08 -23.62
N ALA A 61 -58.61 22.46 -22.46
CA ALA A 61 -57.77 23.66 -22.38
C ALA A 61 -56.49 23.52 -23.22
N LEU A 62 -55.83 22.34 -23.19
CA LEU A 62 -54.68 22.07 -24.04
C LEU A 62 -55.07 22.03 -25.53
N ASP A 63 -56.22 21.44 -25.88
CA ASP A 63 -56.71 21.39 -27.26
C ASP A 63 -56.89 22.79 -27.85
N ILE A 64 -57.47 23.72 -27.06
CA ILE A 64 -57.66 25.13 -27.45
C ILE A 64 -56.31 25.83 -27.67
N GLN A 65 -55.35 25.61 -26.77
CA GLN A 65 -54.02 26.22 -26.90
C GLN A 65 -53.28 25.70 -28.13
N VAL A 66 -53.30 24.39 -28.36
CA VAL A 66 -52.60 23.74 -29.49
C VAL A 66 -53.25 24.08 -30.83
N ALA A 67 -54.57 24.26 -30.89
CA ALA A 67 -55.26 24.68 -32.12
C ALA A 67 -54.74 26.02 -32.68
N ASN A 68 -54.18 26.88 -31.83
CA ASN A 68 -53.60 28.16 -32.22
C ASN A 68 -52.11 28.07 -32.61
N LEU A 69 -51.48 26.90 -32.48
CA LEU A 69 -50.05 26.70 -32.73
C LEU A 69 -49.83 26.01 -34.08
N THR A 70 -48.94 26.57 -34.89
CA THR A 70 -48.55 25.97 -36.17
C THR A 70 -47.72 24.71 -35.95
N LYS A 71 -47.89 23.71 -36.83
CA LYS A 71 -47.10 22.46 -36.85
C LYS A 71 -47.14 21.67 -35.54
N THR A 72 -48.15 21.87 -34.69
CA THR A 72 -48.29 21.18 -33.40
C THR A 72 -49.58 20.36 -33.40
N ARG A 73 -49.52 19.13 -32.90
CA ARG A 73 -50.71 18.27 -32.75
C ARG A 73 -50.62 17.38 -31.51
N ILE A 74 -51.78 16.87 -31.09
CA ILE A 74 -51.92 16.01 -29.91
C ILE A 74 -52.34 14.61 -30.35
N ILE A 75 -51.75 13.59 -29.73
CA ILE A 75 -52.17 12.19 -29.79
C ILE A 75 -52.54 11.78 -28.37
N ARG A 76 -53.76 11.29 -28.14
CA ARG A 76 -54.22 10.85 -26.81
C ARG A 76 -54.30 9.33 -26.75
N LEU A 77 -53.65 8.73 -25.77
CA LEU A 77 -53.73 7.29 -25.50
C LEU A 77 -54.94 7.00 -24.62
N HIS A 78 -55.66 5.90 -24.92
CA HIS A 78 -56.87 5.52 -24.19
C HIS A 78 -56.63 4.99 -22.77
N LYS A 79 -55.39 4.54 -22.50
CA LYS A 79 -54.96 4.02 -21.20
C LYS A 79 -53.52 4.44 -20.95
N ARG A 80 -53.10 4.38 -19.69
CA ARG A 80 -51.72 4.64 -19.29
C ARG A 80 -50.79 3.53 -19.81
N GLU A 81 -49.94 3.87 -20.74
CA GLU A 81 -48.95 3.00 -21.39
C GLU A 81 -47.54 3.21 -20.84
N GLY A 82 -47.27 4.35 -20.19
CA GLY A 82 -45.95 4.72 -19.66
C GLY A 82 -45.06 5.43 -20.68
N LEU A 83 -43.96 6.04 -20.22
CA LEU A 83 -43.10 6.93 -21.01
C LEU A 83 -42.62 6.26 -22.30
N ILE A 84 -42.15 5.01 -22.19
CA ILE A 84 -41.49 4.27 -23.27
C ILE A 84 -42.47 3.99 -24.42
N ARG A 85 -43.65 3.44 -24.11
CA ARG A 85 -44.69 3.16 -25.11
C ARG A 85 -45.33 4.43 -25.66
N THR A 86 -45.41 5.47 -24.86
CA THR A 86 -45.87 6.81 -25.28
C THR A 86 -44.92 7.40 -26.33
N ARG A 87 -43.60 7.31 -26.12
CA ARG A 87 -42.60 7.70 -27.13
C ARG A 87 -42.74 6.88 -28.41
N LEU A 88 -42.94 5.57 -28.30
CA LEU A 88 -43.17 4.69 -29.46
C LEU A 88 -44.43 5.08 -30.25
N ALA A 89 -45.53 5.43 -29.57
CA ALA A 89 -46.75 5.88 -30.24
C ALA A 89 -46.51 7.16 -31.06
N GLY A 90 -45.81 8.15 -30.51
CA GLY A 90 -45.41 9.35 -31.25
C GLY A 90 -44.47 9.03 -32.42
N ALA A 91 -43.50 8.14 -32.22
CA ALA A 91 -42.54 7.76 -33.26
C ALA A 91 -43.18 7.06 -34.47
N ARG A 92 -44.27 6.30 -34.26
CA ARG A 92 -45.01 5.64 -35.36
C ARG A 92 -45.72 6.66 -36.24
N GLU A 93 -46.23 7.72 -35.63
CA GLU A 93 -47.03 8.75 -36.29
C GLU A 93 -46.20 9.90 -36.88
N ALA A 94 -44.92 10.00 -36.53
CA ALA A 94 -44.01 11.05 -36.98
C ALA A 94 -43.75 11.01 -38.50
N LYS A 95 -43.68 12.17 -39.15
CA LYS A 95 -43.48 12.33 -40.60
C LYS A 95 -42.07 12.76 -41.00
N GLY A 96 -41.36 13.45 -40.10
CA GLY A 96 -40.01 13.93 -40.33
C GLY A 96 -38.99 12.80 -40.50
N GLU A 97 -37.88 13.10 -41.17
CA GLU A 97 -36.80 12.15 -41.43
C GLU A 97 -36.02 11.80 -40.15
N ILE A 98 -35.96 12.74 -39.21
CA ILE A 98 -35.29 12.60 -37.91
C ILE A 98 -36.32 12.74 -36.78
N LEU A 99 -36.23 11.83 -35.82
CA LEU A 99 -37.04 11.85 -34.60
C LEU A 99 -36.24 12.55 -33.51
N ILE A 100 -36.87 13.48 -32.81
CA ILE A 100 -36.31 14.12 -31.61
C ILE A 100 -37.26 13.84 -30.46
N PHE A 101 -36.77 13.20 -29.40
CA PHE A 101 -37.53 12.96 -28.19
C PHE A 101 -37.19 14.02 -27.17
N PHE A 102 -38.21 14.68 -26.63
CA PHE A 102 -38.08 15.66 -25.56
C PHE A 102 -39.05 15.39 -24.44
N ASP A 103 -38.62 15.61 -23.19
CA ASP A 103 -39.54 15.60 -22.06
C ASP A 103 -40.44 16.84 -22.07
N SER A 104 -41.59 16.78 -21.39
CA SER A 104 -42.62 17.82 -21.39
C SER A 104 -42.27 19.11 -20.64
N HIS A 105 -41.07 19.19 -20.05
CA HIS A 105 -40.63 20.27 -19.19
C HIS A 105 -39.20 20.71 -19.49
N ILE A 106 -39.02 21.21 -20.71
CA ILE A 106 -37.73 21.64 -21.25
C ILE A 106 -37.77 23.08 -21.76
N GLU A 107 -36.60 23.62 -22.04
CA GLU A 107 -36.44 24.84 -22.81
C GLU A 107 -35.23 24.73 -23.73
N VAL A 108 -35.44 24.70 -25.05
CA VAL A 108 -34.32 24.62 -26.01
C VAL A 108 -33.56 25.94 -26.10
N ASN A 109 -32.24 25.92 -26.23
CA ASN A 109 -31.44 27.14 -26.30
C ASN A 109 -31.29 27.66 -27.74
N ILE A 110 -30.62 28.80 -27.92
CA ILE A 110 -30.38 29.42 -29.22
C ILE A 110 -29.55 28.48 -30.10
N ASN A 111 -29.99 28.29 -31.34
CA ASN A 111 -29.30 27.48 -32.35
C ASN A 111 -29.05 26.02 -31.94
N TRP A 112 -29.97 25.45 -31.14
CA TRP A 112 -29.84 24.07 -30.65
C TRP A 112 -29.95 23.01 -31.76
N LEU A 113 -30.76 23.23 -32.79
CA LEU A 113 -31.14 22.17 -33.74
C LEU A 113 -30.02 21.80 -34.74
N PRO A 114 -29.37 22.74 -35.46
CA PRO A 114 -28.35 22.39 -36.44
C PRO A 114 -27.20 21.50 -35.90
N PRO A 115 -26.56 21.81 -34.75
CA PRO A 115 -25.54 20.92 -34.19
C PRO A 115 -26.05 19.55 -33.76
N LEU A 116 -27.35 19.42 -33.49
CA LEU A 116 -27.96 18.15 -33.11
C LEU A 116 -28.22 17.25 -34.33
N VAL A 117 -28.57 17.86 -35.46
CA VAL A 117 -29.03 17.15 -36.66
C VAL A 117 -27.90 16.85 -37.64
N GLU A 118 -26.91 17.74 -37.77
CA GLU A 118 -25.82 17.57 -38.74
C GLU A 118 -25.08 16.21 -38.61
N PRO A 119 -24.71 15.72 -37.41
CA PRO A 119 -24.05 14.42 -37.31
C PRO A 119 -24.90 13.25 -37.82
N ILE A 120 -26.23 13.36 -37.72
CA ILE A 120 -27.20 12.37 -38.22
C ILE A 120 -27.30 12.45 -39.75
N VAL A 121 -27.25 13.66 -40.32
CA VAL A 121 -27.25 13.85 -41.78
C VAL A 121 -25.96 13.29 -42.39
N LEU A 122 -24.81 13.50 -41.73
CA LEU A 122 -23.52 12.95 -42.17
C LEU A 122 -23.47 11.42 -42.07
N ASN A 123 -24.09 10.85 -41.05
CA ASN A 123 -24.27 9.41 -40.91
C ASN A 123 -25.57 9.09 -40.18
N TYR A 124 -26.55 8.55 -40.91
CA TYR A 124 -27.90 8.28 -40.41
C TYR A 124 -27.95 7.27 -39.25
N LYS A 125 -26.88 6.49 -39.04
CA LYS A 125 -26.72 5.57 -37.90
C LYS A 125 -26.14 6.23 -36.64
N THR A 126 -25.91 7.55 -36.70
CA THR A 126 -25.51 8.35 -35.53
C THR A 126 -26.75 8.83 -34.80
N SER A 127 -26.76 8.67 -33.48
CA SER A 127 -27.72 9.28 -32.57
C SER A 127 -27.02 10.37 -31.77
N VAL A 128 -27.71 11.48 -31.53
CA VAL A 128 -27.09 12.67 -30.93
C VAL A 128 -27.91 13.13 -29.73
N CYS A 129 -27.23 13.39 -28.62
CA CYS A 129 -27.81 14.02 -27.43
C CYS A 129 -27.38 15.49 -27.33
N PRO A 130 -28.27 16.41 -26.96
CA PRO A 130 -27.88 17.75 -26.56
C PRO A 130 -27.26 17.73 -25.15
N PHE A 131 -26.50 18.77 -24.81
CA PHE A 131 -26.19 19.05 -23.42
C PHE A 131 -27.45 19.43 -22.67
N ILE A 132 -27.65 18.81 -21.52
CA ILE A 132 -28.82 19.01 -20.68
C ILE A 132 -28.46 19.99 -19.57
N ASP A 133 -29.02 21.19 -19.64
CA ASP A 133 -28.85 22.23 -18.63
C ASP A 133 -29.94 22.14 -17.57
N ILE A 134 -29.70 22.73 -16.40
CA ILE A 134 -30.63 22.70 -15.27
C ILE A 134 -31.53 23.93 -15.33
N ILE A 135 -32.84 23.70 -15.31
CA ILE A 135 -33.82 24.73 -14.94
C ILE A 135 -34.23 24.44 -13.49
N LYS A 136 -33.84 25.33 -12.57
CA LYS A 136 -34.15 25.18 -11.14
C LYS A 136 -35.66 25.12 -10.93
N TRP A 137 -36.13 24.14 -10.18
CA TRP A 137 -37.57 23.98 -9.91
C TRP A 137 -38.10 25.08 -8.97
N GLU A 138 -37.23 25.69 -8.15
CA GLU A 138 -37.59 26.70 -7.17
C GLU A 138 -37.90 28.05 -7.81
N ASN A 139 -37.08 28.48 -8.77
CA ASN A 139 -37.12 29.83 -9.32
C ASN A 139 -36.98 29.89 -10.85
N PHE A 140 -36.95 28.74 -11.52
CA PHE A 140 -36.84 28.60 -12.98
C PHE A 140 -35.56 29.21 -13.58
N ALA A 141 -34.53 29.47 -12.76
CA ALA A 141 -33.24 29.93 -13.24
C ALA A 141 -32.59 28.86 -14.13
N TYR A 142 -32.12 29.29 -15.30
CA TYR A 142 -31.38 28.44 -16.24
C TYR A 142 -29.90 28.43 -15.87
N ILE A 143 -29.34 27.26 -15.61
CA ILE A 143 -27.97 27.07 -15.15
C ILE A 143 -27.34 25.95 -15.97
N ALA A 144 -26.13 26.19 -16.50
CA ALA A 144 -25.37 25.13 -17.14
C ALA A 144 -25.06 24.02 -16.12
N GLN A 145 -25.34 22.76 -16.46
CA GLN A 145 -25.03 21.65 -15.56
C GLN A 145 -23.50 21.51 -15.37
N ASP A 146 -22.77 21.53 -16.49
CA ASP A 146 -21.31 21.59 -16.57
C ASP A 146 -20.84 21.85 -18.01
N ASP A 147 -19.51 21.77 -18.21
CA ASP A 147 -18.80 21.87 -19.48
C ASP A 147 -18.76 20.54 -20.27
N GLY A 148 -19.56 19.54 -19.86
CA GLY A 148 -19.71 18.25 -20.51
C GLY A 148 -19.19 17.08 -19.68
N ALA A 149 -19.85 15.93 -19.84
CA ALA A 149 -19.47 14.66 -19.25
C ALA A 149 -19.96 13.52 -20.15
N ARG A 150 -19.35 12.34 -20.04
CA ARG A 150 -19.82 11.13 -20.74
C ARG A 150 -20.74 10.34 -19.82
N GLY A 151 -21.90 9.92 -20.29
CA GLY A 151 -22.79 9.08 -19.53
C GLY A 151 -22.28 7.65 -19.42
N ALA A 152 -22.55 7.04 -18.26
CA ALA A 152 -22.11 5.71 -17.87
C ALA A 152 -23.12 5.12 -16.88
N PHE A 153 -22.76 3.99 -16.26
CA PHE A 153 -23.53 3.38 -15.19
C PHE A 153 -22.61 2.74 -14.15
N ASP A 154 -23.13 2.55 -12.94
CA ASP A 154 -22.57 1.58 -12.02
C ASP A 154 -23.22 0.20 -12.19
N TRP A 155 -22.61 -0.83 -11.61
CA TRP A 155 -23.13 -2.20 -11.69
C TRP A 155 -24.42 -2.42 -10.88
N SER A 156 -24.99 -1.38 -10.27
CA SER A 156 -26.37 -1.41 -9.76
C SER A 156 -27.37 -0.84 -10.78
N MET A 157 -26.92 -0.54 -11.99
CA MET A 157 -27.67 0.06 -13.10
C MET A 157 -28.16 1.49 -12.82
N TYR A 158 -27.49 2.22 -11.92
CA TYR A 158 -27.72 3.65 -11.76
C TYR A 158 -26.91 4.45 -12.78
N TYR A 159 -27.53 5.48 -13.34
CA TYR A 159 -26.87 6.36 -14.30
C TYR A 159 -25.77 7.15 -13.60
N ARG A 160 -24.60 7.19 -14.23
CA ARG A 160 -23.41 7.90 -13.75
C ARG A 160 -22.88 8.78 -14.87
N ARG A 161 -22.08 9.78 -14.49
CA ARG A 161 -21.40 10.67 -15.43
C ARG A 161 -19.91 10.59 -15.18
N LEU A 162 -19.15 10.29 -16.21
CA LEU A 162 -17.70 10.22 -16.23
C LEU A 162 -17.13 11.50 -16.82
N PRO A 163 -15.92 11.92 -16.44
CA PRO A 163 -15.27 13.05 -17.06
C PRO A 163 -15.04 12.82 -18.57
N LEU A 164 -14.96 13.92 -19.31
CA LEU A 164 -14.55 13.91 -20.71
C LEU A 164 -13.14 13.34 -20.85
N LEU A 165 -12.88 12.67 -21.97
CA LEU A 165 -11.52 12.26 -22.32
C LEU A 165 -10.69 13.50 -22.67
N THR A 166 -9.37 13.42 -22.47
CA THR A 166 -8.44 14.54 -22.69
C THR A 166 -8.57 15.15 -24.09
N GLU A 167 -8.80 14.34 -25.12
CA GLU A 167 -9.01 14.84 -26.48
C GLU A 167 -10.27 15.69 -26.64
N ASN A 168 -11.34 15.38 -25.90
CA ASN A 168 -12.62 16.09 -26.01
C ASN A 168 -12.58 17.38 -25.18
N VAL A 169 -11.80 17.40 -24.09
CA VAL A 169 -11.49 18.64 -23.35
C VAL A 169 -10.75 19.64 -24.25
N GLN A 170 -9.84 19.16 -25.11
CA GLN A 170 -9.12 20.01 -26.07
C GLN A 170 -10.00 20.48 -27.23
N LYS A 171 -11.14 19.81 -27.49
CA LYS A 171 -12.09 20.12 -28.56
C LYS A 171 -13.50 20.36 -27.99
N PRO A 172 -13.71 21.38 -27.15
CA PRO A 172 -14.91 21.54 -26.33
C PRO A 172 -16.19 21.82 -27.12
N THR A 173 -16.09 22.09 -28.43
CA THR A 173 -17.24 22.37 -29.30
C THR A 173 -17.55 21.25 -30.28
N GLU A 174 -16.71 20.23 -30.37
CA GLU A 174 -16.92 19.09 -31.26
C GLU A 174 -17.81 18.03 -30.59
N PRO A 175 -18.73 17.39 -31.34
CA PRO A 175 -19.44 16.23 -30.82
C PRO A 175 -18.45 15.13 -30.40
N PHE A 176 -18.71 14.50 -29.26
CA PHE A 176 -17.85 13.44 -28.71
C PHE A 176 -18.66 12.19 -28.38
N ASP A 177 -17.97 11.05 -28.34
CA ASP A 177 -18.60 9.75 -28.12
C ASP A 177 -19.11 9.63 -26.68
N ASN A 178 -20.37 9.23 -26.56
CA ASN A 178 -21.04 9.02 -25.29
C ASN A 178 -21.45 7.54 -25.17
N PRO A 179 -20.92 6.78 -24.18
CA PRO A 179 -21.28 5.38 -23.99
C PRO A 179 -22.76 5.17 -23.70
N VAL A 180 -23.36 6.05 -22.88
CA VAL A 180 -24.75 5.91 -22.43
C VAL A 180 -25.44 7.27 -22.38
N MET A 181 -26.59 7.40 -23.02
CA MET A 181 -27.41 8.61 -22.93
C MET A 181 -28.15 8.72 -21.58
N ALA A 182 -28.47 9.94 -21.15
CA ALA A 182 -29.35 10.15 -20.00
C ALA A 182 -30.79 9.63 -20.24
N GLY A 183 -31.24 9.65 -21.51
CA GLY A 183 -32.50 9.05 -21.97
C GLY A 183 -33.58 10.07 -22.35
N GLY A 184 -33.73 11.15 -21.59
CA GLY A 184 -34.78 12.17 -21.76
C GLY A 184 -34.80 12.85 -23.13
N LEU A 185 -33.62 13.22 -23.62
CA LEU A 185 -33.44 14.15 -24.73
C LEU A 185 -32.42 13.57 -25.73
N PHE A 186 -32.87 13.23 -26.94
CA PHE A 186 -31.97 12.78 -28.01
C PHE A 186 -32.64 12.86 -29.39
N ALA A 187 -31.81 12.86 -30.43
CA ALA A 187 -32.20 12.81 -31.83
C ALA A 187 -31.65 11.55 -32.51
N ILE A 188 -32.44 10.97 -33.40
CA ILE A 188 -32.08 9.77 -34.17
C ILE A 188 -32.80 9.79 -35.52
N SER A 189 -32.16 9.29 -36.58
CA SER A 189 -32.86 9.08 -37.85
C SER A 189 -34.07 8.16 -37.65
N LYS A 190 -35.24 8.51 -38.20
CA LYS A 190 -36.45 7.68 -38.16
C LYS A 190 -36.18 6.30 -38.75
N LYS A 191 -35.44 6.25 -39.86
CA LYS A 191 -35.02 5.00 -40.50
C LYS A 191 -34.20 4.14 -39.53
N TRP A 192 -33.18 4.72 -38.91
CA TRP A 192 -32.30 4.00 -37.99
C TRP A 192 -33.04 3.52 -36.72
N PHE A 193 -33.92 4.36 -36.16
CA PHE A 193 -34.73 4.00 -34.99
C PHE A 193 -35.56 2.74 -35.23
N TRP A 194 -36.17 2.60 -36.41
CA TRP A 194 -36.97 1.41 -36.74
C TRP A 194 -36.13 0.22 -37.21
N GLU A 195 -34.95 0.43 -37.81
CA GLU A 195 -33.97 -0.64 -38.05
C GLU A 195 -33.53 -1.29 -36.73
N LEU A 196 -33.36 -0.49 -35.67
CA LEU A 196 -33.09 -0.95 -34.30
C LEU A 196 -34.33 -1.53 -33.57
N GLY A 197 -35.48 -1.57 -34.22
CA GLY A 197 -36.75 -2.05 -33.66
C GLY A 197 -37.39 -1.13 -32.62
N GLY A 198 -36.96 0.14 -32.53
CA GLY A 198 -37.39 1.09 -31.49
C GLY A 198 -36.99 0.64 -30.08
N TYR A 199 -37.73 1.12 -29.09
CA TYR A 199 -37.63 0.62 -27.70
C TYR A 199 -38.28 -0.76 -27.54
N ASP A 200 -37.81 -1.53 -26.56
CA ASP A 200 -38.47 -2.75 -26.13
C ASP A 200 -39.83 -2.43 -25.50
N GLU A 201 -40.90 -2.77 -26.21
CA GLU A 201 -42.30 -2.62 -25.77
C GLU A 201 -42.59 -3.33 -24.43
N GLY A 202 -41.75 -4.31 -24.05
CA GLY A 202 -41.84 -5.01 -22.78
C GLY A 202 -41.31 -4.23 -21.57
N LEU A 203 -40.59 -3.11 -21.78
CA LEU A 203 -40.21 -2.20 -20.71
C LEU A 203 -41.43 -1.44 -20.20
N ASP A 204 -41.60 -1.39 -18.88
CA ASP A 204 -42.72 -0.73 -18.25
C ASP A 204 -42.34 0.67 -17.79
N VAL A 205 -43.23 1.63 -17.99
CA VAL A 205 -43.21 2.94 -17.32
C VAL A 205 -41.97 3.79 -17.62
N TRP A 206 -40.85 3.53 -16.96
CA TRP A 206 -39.62 4.32 -16.95
C TRP A 206 -38.45 3.46 -16.44
N GLY A 207 -37.25 3.77 -16.93
CA GLY A 207 -36.00 3.18 -16.50
C GLY A 207 -35.64 1.95 -17.33
N GLY A 208 -34.40 1.91 -17.82
CA GLY A 208 -33.85 0.84 -18.64
C GLY A 208 -33.79 1.19 -20.13
N GLU A 209 -34.69 2.05 -20.63
CA GLU A 209 -34.78 2.42 -22.05
C GLU A 209 -33.53 3.16 -22.54
N GLN A 210 -32.89 3.94 -21.67
CA GLN A 210 -31.67 4.68 -21.98
C GLN A 210 -30.48 3.74 -22.18
N TYR A 211 -30.40 2.66 -21.39
CA TYR A 211 -29.37 1.64 -21.53
C TYR A 211 -29.64 0.79 -22.76
N GLU A 212 -30.88 0.33 -22.94
CA GLU A 212 -31.29 -0.46 -24.09
C GLU A 212 -30.94 0.23 -25.41
N MET A 213 -31.33 1.50 -25.57
CA MET A 213 -31.08 2.26 -26.79
C MET A 213 -29.59 2.53 -27.00
N SER A 214 -28.85 2.88 -25.95
CA SER A 214 -27.40 3.12 -26.04
C SER A 214 -26.66 1.84 -26.48
N PHE A 215 -27.02 0.69 -25.90
CA PHE A 215 -26.44 -0.60 -26.22
C PHE A 215 -26.79 -1.05 -27.64
N LYS A 216 -28.05 -0.86 -28.08
CA LYS A 216 -28.49 -1.07 -29.47
C LYS A 216 -27.66 -0.27 -30.46
N ILE A 217 -27.54 1.04 -30.24
CA ILE A 217 -26.82 1.95 -31.15
C ILE A 217 -25.36 1.48 -31.30
N TRP A 218 -24.64 1.27 -30.20
CA TRP A 218 -23.23 0.92 -30.25
C TRP A 218 -22.97 -0.50 -30.76
N GLN A 219 -23.65 -1.51 -30.20
CA GLN A 219 -23.38 -2.90 -30.54
C GLN A 219 -23.80 -3.23 -31.97
N CYS A 220 -24.84 -2.59 -32.51
CA CYS A 220 -25.38 -2.88 -33.83
C CYS A 220 -24.85 -1.96 -34.95
N GLY A 221 -23.70 -1.30 -34.71
CA GLY A 221 -22.93 -0.59 -35.75
C GLY A 221 -23.31 0.87 -35.98
N GLY A 222 -24.01 1.49 -35.04
CA GLY A 222 -24.22 2.94 -34.97
C GLY A 222 -23.21 3.64 -34.07
N ARG A 223 -23.46 4.93 -33.82
CA ARG A 223 -22.63 5.79 -32.97
C ARG A 223 -23.53 6.68 -32.10
N LEU A 224 -23.19 6.86 -30.83
CA LEU A 224 -23.90 7.76 -29.92
C LEU A 224 -22.97 8.89 -29.51
N VAL A 225 -23.38 10.14 -29.73
CA VAL A 225 -22.55 11.32 -29.42
C VAL A 225 -23.33 12.37 -28.66
N ASP A 226 -22.65 13.12 -27.81
CA ASP A 226 -23.17 14.36 -27.23
C ASP A 226 -22.67 15.55 -28.06
N ALA A 227 -23.53 16.52 -28.34
CA ALA A 227 -23.21 17.72 -29.11
C ALA A 227 -23.14 18.96 -28.21
N PRO A 228 -21.94 19.46 -27.83
CA PRO A 228 -21.79 20.57 -26.87
C PRO A 228 -22.48 21.88 -27.29
N CYS A 229 -22.61 22.10 -28.61
CA CYS A 229 -23.25 23.28 -29.16
C CYS A 229 -24.77 23.20 -29.26
N SER A 230 -25.37 22.03 -28.98
CA SER A 230 -26.81 21.89 -28.79
C SER A 230 -27.11 21.83 -27.30
N ARG A 231 -27.82 22.82 -26.76
CA ARG A 231 -28.16 22.86 -25.33
C ARG A 231 -29.65 22.96 -25.11
N VAL A 232 -30.16 22.21 -24.14
CA VAL A 232 -31.57 22.17 -23.76
C VAL A 232 -31.67 22.18 -22.24
N GLY A 233 -32.34 23.18 -21.68
CA GLY A 233 -32.64 23.21 -20.26
C GLY A 233 -33.74 22.20 -19.90
N HIS A 234 -33.61 21.55 -18.75
CA HIS A 234 -34.55 20.56 -18.25
C HIS A 234 -34.87 20.84 -16.77
N ILE A 235 -36.14 20.73 -16.39
CA ILE A 235 -36.56 20.90 -14.99
C ILE A 235 -36.34 19.59 -14.22
N TYR A 236 -35.34 19.57 -13.33
CA TYR A 236 -35.13 18.44 -12.40
C TYR A 236 -36.06 18.59 -11.19
N ARG A 237 -37.00 17.66 -11.04
CA ARG A 237 -37.98 17.66 -9.95
C ARG A 237 -37.35 17.14 -8.65
N GLN A 238 -37.75 17.70 -7.51
CA GLN A 238 -37.31 17.24 -6.18
C GLN A 238 -37.89 15.86 -5.81
N PHE A 239 -39.11 15.56 -6.28
CA PHE A 239 -39.80 14.29 -6.04
C PHE A 239 -40.57 13.88 -7.29
N ASN A 240 -40.82 12.59 -7.47
CA ASN A 240 -41.69 12.10 -8.55
C ASN A 240 -43.16 12.41 -8.21
N PRO A 241 -43.83 13.32 -8.94
CA PRO A 241 -45.18 13.77 -8.60
C PRO A 241 -46.26 12.78 -9.05
N HIS A 242 -45.91 11.81 -9.90
CA HIS A 242 -46.79 10.74 -10.31
C HIS A 242 -46.55 9.60 -9.31
N GLY A 243 -47.36 9.55 -8.24
CA GLY A 243 -47.21 8.63 -7.12
C GLY A 243 -46.92 7.16 -7.50
N SER A 244 -46.48 6.37 -6.53
CA SER A 244 -46.07 4.97 -6.71
C SER A 244 -47.00 4.23 -7.66
N PHE A 245 -46.46 3.72 -8.77
CA PHE A 245 -47.20 2.85 -9.67
C PHE A 245 -47.69 1.66 -8.86
N SER A 246 -48.94 1.24 -9.07
CA SER A 246 -49.51 0.03 -8.50
C SER A 246 -48.93 -1.27 -9.12
N PHE A 247 -47.98 -1.13 -10.05
CA PHE A 247 -47.12 -2.22 -10.51
C PHE A 247 -45.98 -2.38 -9.52
N GLY A 248 -45.61 -3.61 -9.17
CA GLY A 248 -44.53 -3.93 -8.24
C GLY A 248 -43.14 -3.42 -8.69
N ASP A 249 -42.08 -4.18 -8.43
CA ASP A 249 -40.71 -3.76 -8.78
C ASP A 249 -40.44 -3.76 -10.31
N TYR A 250 -40.99 -2.77 -11.02
CA TYR A 250 -40.88 -2.63 -12.48
C TYR A 250 -39.47 -2.21 -12.92
N LEU A 251 -38.75 -1.45 -12.09
CA LEU A 251 -37.40 -0.99 -12.41
C LEU A 251 -36.42 -2.17 -12.44
N SER A 252 -36.46 -3.06 -11.44
CA SER A 252 -35.65 -4.28 -11.47
C SER A 252 -36.02 -5.19 -12.64
N ARG A 253 -37.31 -5.28 -13.00
CA ARG A 253 -37.76 -6.03 -14.18
C ARG A 253 -37.18 -5.45 -15.47
N ASN A 254 -37.25 -4.13 -15.66
CA ASN A 254 -36.69 -3.45 -16.82
C ASN A 254 -35.17 -3.63 -16.91
N HIS A 255 -34.44 -3.40 -15.82
CA HIS A 255 -33.00 -3.63 -15.76
C HIS A 255 -32.66 -5.10 -16.06
N LYS A 256 -33.46 -6.06 -15.56
CA LYS A 256 -33.29 -7.48 -15.85
C LYS A 256 -33.47 -7.79 -17.33
N ARG A 257 -34.49 -7.21 -17.98
CA ARG A 257 -34.71 -7.36 -19.44
C ARG A 257 -33.52 -6.86 -20.24
N VAL A 258 -33.03 -5.66 -19.93
CA VAL A 258 -31.86 -5.09 -20.60
C VAL A 258 -30.63 -5.95 -20.38
N ALA A 259 -30.35 -6.35 -19.13
CA ALA A 259 -29.19 -7.16 -18.80
C ALA A 259 -29.18 -8.52 -19.53
N VAL A 260 -30.32 -9.22 -19.54
CA VAL A 260 -30.44 -10.52 -20.21
C VAL A 260 -30.24 -10.42 -21.72
N VAL A 261 -30.73 -9.34 -22.35
CA VAL A 261 -30.68 -9.21 -23.81
C VAL A 261 -29.34 -8.66 -24.29
N TRP A 262 -28.76 -7.70 -23.56
CA TRP A 262 -27.69 -6.84 -24.08
C TRP A 262 -26.37 -6.91 -23.35
N MET A 263 -26.31 -7.45 -22.12
CA MET A 263 -25.10 -7.38 -21.26
C MET A 263 -24.29 -8.68 -21.18
N ASP A 264 -24.73 -9.76 -21.82
CA ASP A 264 -24.01 -11.04 -21.88
C ASP A 264 -23.50 -11.51 -20.51
N GLU A 265 -22.23 -11.93 -20.41
CA GLU A 265 -21.58 -12.35 -19.17
C GLU A 265 -21.53 -11.24 -18.09
N TYR A 266 -21.61 -9.97 -18.48
CA TYR A 266 -21.56 -8.84 -17.55
C TYR A 266 -22.86 -8.63 -16.78
N ALA A 267 -23.97 -9.23 -17.23
CA ALA A 267 -25.21 -9.26 -16.46
C ALA A 267 -25.01 -9.86 -15.05
N GLU A 268 -24.04 -10.78 -14.91
CA GLU A 268 -23.69 -11.40 -13.64
C GLU A 268 -23.15 -10.40 -12.61
N TYR A 269 -22.44 -9.35 -13.03
CA TYR A 269 -21.98 -8.29 -12.12
C TYR A 269 -23.14 -7.46 -11.57
N VAL A 270 -24.18 -7.26 -12.40
CA VAL A 270 -25.42 -6.61 -11.94
C VAL A 270 -26.11 -7.47 -10.89
N TYR A 271 -26.17 -8.79 -11.11
CA TYR A 271 -26.81 -9.72 -10.18
C TYR A 271 -26.04 -9.88 -8.86
N LYS A 272 -24.71 -9.74 -8.87
CA LYS A 272 -23.88 -9.75 -7.66
C LYS A 272 -24.13 -8.54 -6.77
N ARG A 273 -24.37 -7.36 -7.35
CA ARG A 273 -24.71 -6.15 -6.57
C ARG A 273 -26.16 -6.13 -6.13
N ASN A 274 -27.07 -6.58 -6.98
CA ASN A 274 -28.50 -6.59 -6.73
C ASN A 274 -29.02 -8.03 -6.67
N GLY A 275 -28.76 -8.73 -5.56
CA GLY A 275 -29.08 -10.17 -5.41
C GLY A 275 -30.52 -10.54 -5.76
N HIS A 276 -31.49 -9.67 -5.44
CA HIS A 276 -32.90 -9.86 -5.77
C HIS A 276 -33.17 -9.98 -7.29
N MET A 277 -32.37 -9.33 -8.14
CA MET A 277 -32.54 -9.39 -9.60
C MET A 277 -32.33 -10.80 -10.20
N ARG A 278 -31.75 -11.75 -9.46
CA ARG A 278 -31.65 -13.14 -9.93
C ARG A 278 -33.01 -13.81 -10.04
N THR A 279 -33.91 -13.52 -9.10
CA THR A 279 -35.24 -14.13 -9.01
C THR A 279 -36.32 -13.36 -9.77
N VAL A 280 -36.03 -12.11 -10.17
CA VAL A 280 -36.96 -11.29 -10.96
C VAL A 280 -37.17 -11.90 -12.35
N ASN A 281 -38.44 -12.12 -12.71
CA ASN A 281 -38.83 -12.61 -14.03
C ASN A 281 -38.83 -11.46 -15.06
N PRO A 282 -37.97 -11.47 -16.10
CA PRO A 282 -37.95 -10.44 -17.13
C PRO A 282 -39.18 -10.46 -18.06
N GLY A 283 -40.02 -11.50 -18.00
CA GLY A 283 -41.04 -11.77 -19.01
C GLY A 283 -40.44 -12.29 -20.32
N ASN A 284 -41.22 -12.27 -21.40
CA ASN A 284 -40.74 -12.76 -22.69
C ASN A 284 -39.73 -11.78 -23.33
N VAL A 285 -38.50 -12.24 -23.55
CA VAL A 285 -37.41 -11.49 -24.19
C VAL A 285 -37.01 -12.05 -25.56
N LYS A 286 -37.71 -13.10 -26.05
CA LYS A 286 -37.36 -13.82 -27.28
C LYS A 286 -37.26 -12.90 -28.51
N LYS A 287 -38.25 -12.01 -28.70
CA LYS A 287 -38.26 -11.03 -29.80
C LYS A 287 -37.02 -10.13 -29.79
N GLN A 288 -36.55 -9.72 -28.61
CA GLN A 288 -35.38 -8.84 -28.48
C GLN A 288 -34.07 -9.60 -28.74
N LEU A 289 -33.96 -10.85 -28.28
CA LEU A 289 -32.81 -11.71 -28.59
C LEU A 289 -32.71 -12.04 -30.08
N GLU A 290 -33.84 -12.33 -30.74
CA GLU A 290 -33.92 -12.56 -32.19
C GLU A 290 -33.55 -11.30 -32.97
N LEU A 291 -34.00 -10.13 -32.53
CA LEU A 291 -33.62 -8.84 -33.11
C LEU A 291 -32.11 -8.61 -33.02
N ARG A 292 -31.51 -8.79 -31.84
CA ARG A 292 -30.05 -8.64 -31.64
C ARG A 292 -29.26 -9.58 -32.54
N LYS A 293 -29.72 -10.83 -32.69
CA LYS A 293 -29.10 -11.81 -33.60
C LYS A 293 -29.25 -11.40 -35.07
N LYS A 294 -30.44 -10.95 -35.48
CA LYS A 294 -30.73 -10.51 -36.85
C LYS A 294 -29.89 -9.30 -37.28
N LEU A 295 -29.62 -8.39 -36.35
CA LEU A 295 -28.80 -7.20 -36.59
C LEU A 295 -27.29 -7.46 -36.50
N GLU A 296 -26.88 -8.70 -36.22
CA GLU A 296 -25.47 -9.11 -36.10
C GLU A 296 -24.68 -8.21 -35.11
N CYS A 297 -25.32 -7.86 -34.00
CA CYS A 297 -24.74 -6.94 -33.04
C CYS A 297 -23.52 -7.56 -32.34
N LYS A 298 -22.52 -6.72 -32.08
CA LYS A 298 -21.30 -7.07 -31.35
C LYS A 298 -21.60 -7.50 -29.91
N PRO A 299 -20.75 -8.35 -29.29
CA PRO A 299 -20.92 -8.74 -27.90
C PRO A 299 -20.75 -7.55 -26.94
N PHE A 300 -21.32 -7.62 -25.75
CA PHE A 300 -21.20 -6.58 -24.73
C PHE A 300 -19.76 -6.38 -24.26
N LYS A 301 -18.95 -7.43 -24.28
CA LYS A 301 -17.50 -7.34 -24.06
C LYS A 301 -16.84 -6.32 -24.99
N TRP A 302 -17.21 -6.32 -26.28
CA TRP A 302 -16.70 -5.32 -27.24
C TRP A 302 -17.11 -3.91 -26.84
N PHE A 303 -18.37 -3.71 -26.41
CA PHE A 303 -18.84 -2.40 -25.91
C PHE A 303 -18.00 -1.94 -24.70
N MET A 304 -17.76 -2.83 -23.74
CA MET A 304 -16.95 -2.52 -22.56
C MET A 304 -15.47 -2.22 -22.90
N GLU A 305 -14.89 -2.89 -23.88
CA GLU A 305 -13.47 -2.72 -24.23
C GLU A 305 -13.21 -1.55 -25.20
N ASN A 306 -14.18 -1.18 -26.04
CA ASN A 306 -13.97 -0.20 -27.11
C ASN A 306 -14.71 1.12 -26.88
N ILE A 307 -15.88 1.07 -26.21
CA ILE A 307 -16.74 2.25 -26.02
C ILE A 307 -16.69 2.72 -24.57
N ALA A 308 -16.91 1.81 -23.62
CA ALA A 308 -16.94 2.08 -22.18
C ALA A 308 -15.65 1.63 -21.46
N PHE A 309 -14.49 1.74 -22.13
CA PHE A 309 -13.20 1.22 -21.68
C PHE A 309 -12.72 1.78 -20.33
N ASP A 310 -13.15 2.99 -20.00
CA ASP A 310 -12.79 3.68 -18.76
C ASP A 310 -13.83 3.51 -17.65
N LEU A 311 -15.03 2.98 -17.95
CA LEU A 311 -16.06 2.71 -16.95
C LEU A 311 -15.51 1.84 -15.79
N PRO A 312 -14.78 0.73 -16.02
CA PRO A 312 -14.24 -0.08 -14.93
C PRO A 312 -13.25 0.65 -14.01
N GLN A 313 -12.59 1.71 -14.48
CA GLN A 313 -11.67 2.52 -13.65
C GLN A 313 -12.44 3.29 -12.59
N TYR A 314 -13.64 3.75 -12.93
CA TYR A 314 -14.52 4.48 -12.04
C TYR A 314 -15.52 3.57 -11.34
N TYR A 315 -16.02 2.51 -11.95
CA TYR A 315 -17.02 1.61 -11.37
C TYR A 315 -16.60 0.18 -11.68
N PRO A 316 -15.71 -0.43 -10.89
CA PRO A 316 -15.20 -1.75 -11.20
C PRO A 316 -16.30 -2.81 -11.04
N PRO A 317 -16.36 -3.81 -11.95
CA PRO A 317 -17.35 -4.89 -11.90
C PRO A 317 -17.23 -5.73 -10.63
N VAL A 318 -16.00 -5.89 -10.13
CA VAL A 318 -15.71 -6.50 -8.83
C VAL A 318 -15.15 -5.40 -7.92
N PRO A 319 -15.75 -5.12 -6.75
CA PRO A 319 -15.20 -4.17 -5.80
C PRO A 319 -13.78 -4.58 -5.41
N LEU A 320 -12.83 -3.65 -5.50
CA LEU A 320 -11.49 -3.87 -5.01
C LEU A 320 -11.50 -3.87 -3.47
N PRO A 321 -10.65 -4.68 -2.81
CA PRO A 321 -10.54 -4.66 -1.37
C PRO A 321 -10.10 -3.28 -0.87
N PRO A 322 -10.57 -2.83 0.30
CA PRO A 322 -10.09 -1.60 0.91
C PRO A 322 -8.59 -1.70 1.23
N TYR A 323 -7.88 -0.57 1.24
CA TYR A 323 -6.46 -0.53 1.60
C TYR A 323 -6.23 -0.82 3.09
N ALA A 324 -7.17 -0.40 3.94
CA ALA A 324 -7.14 -0.65 5.37
C ALA A 324 -8.56 -0.65 5.94
N THR A 325 -8.77 -1.41 7.03
CA THR A 325 -10.03 -1.43 7.78
C THR A 325 -9.74 -1.53 9.27
N GLY A 326 -10.58 -0.90 10.09
CA GLY A 326 -10.50 -0.96 11.55
C GLY A 326 -10.63 0.42 12.19
N GLU A 327 -10.18 0.51 13.44
CA GLU A 327 -10.15 1.77 14.18
C GLU A 327 -8.97 2.66 13.79
N ILE A 328 -9.19 3.98 13.80
CA ILE A 328 -8.13 4.98 13.62
C ILE A 328 -7.74 5.46 15.01
N ARG A 329 -6.66 4.88 15.54
CA ARG A 329 -6.15 5.12 16.89
C ARG A 329 -5.03 6.16 16.88
N SER A 330 -5.07 7.11 17.81
CA SER A 330 -3.95 8.04 18.04
C SER A 330 -2.74 7.29 18.61
N MET A 331 -1.52 7.66 18.19
CA MET A 331 -0.27 7.04 18.65
C MET A 331 -0.04 7.16 20.18
N ASN A 332 -0.79 8.04 20.87
CA ASN A 332 -0.77 8.15 22.33
C ASN A 332 -1.68 7.10 23.04
N ASN A 333 -2.05 6.04 22.32
CA ASN A 333 -2.60 4.74 22.75
C ASN A 333 -3.95 4.67 23.48
N SER A 334 -4.62 5.78 23.81
CA SER A 334 -5.88 5.75 24.60
C SER A 334 -7.13 6.27 23.89
N LEU A 335 -6.98 6.94 22.73
CA LEU A 335 -8.08 7.59 22.03
C LEU A 335 -8.16 7.16 20.56
N CYS A 336 -9.38 6.97 20.10
CA CYS A 336 -9.73 6.58 18.74
C CYS A 336 -10.67 7.64 18.14
N ILE A 337 -10.61 7.82 16.82
CA ILE A 337 -11.60 8.63 16.10
C ILE A 337 -12.97 7.97 16.28
N ASP A 338 -13.98 8.76 16.65
CA ASP A 338 -15.35 8.32 16.82
C ASP A 338 -16.30 9.35 16.21
N THR A 339 -17.10 8.91 15.24
CA THR A 339 -18.10 9.77 14.59
C THR A 339 -19.40 9.88 15.38
N LYS A 340 -19.61 9.05 16.41
CA LYS A 340 -20.84 8.99 17.23
C LYS A 340 -22.11 8.91 16.38
N HIS A 341 -22.03 8.21 15.25
CA HIS A 341 -23.10 8.12 14.25
C HIS A 341 -23.62 9.49 13.76
N ALA A 342 -22.75 10.49 13.69
CA ALA A 342 -23.14 11.83 13.29
C ALA A 342 -23.75 11.86 11.87
N ASN A 343 -24.58 12.88 11.63
CA ASN A 343 -25.24 13.11 10.35
C ASN A 343 -24.31 13.77 9.33
N GLU A 344 -24.78 13.90 8.09
CA GLU A 344 -24.09 14.67 7.07
C GLU A 344 -23.81 16.11 7.53
N HIS A 345 -22.67 16.65 7.12
CA HIS A 345 -22.08 17.94 7.52
C HIS A 345 -21.62 18.07 8.97
N ALA A 346 -21.75 17.04 9.80
CA ALA A 346 -21.30 17.08 11.18
C ALA A 346 -19.79 16.85 11.29
N THR A 347 -19.15 17.60 12.21
CA THR A 347 -17.78 17.32 12.66
C THR A 347 -17.76 16.20 13.68
N PHE A 348 -16.63 15.52 13.79
CA PHE A 348 -16.40 14.45 14.76
C PHE A 348 -15.03 14.59 15.43
N GLY A 349 -14.78 13.76 16.44
CA GLY A 349 -13.65 13.93 17.35
C GLY A 349 -13.04 12.61 17.79
N LEU A 350 -12.35 12.68 18.93
CA LEU A 350 -11.78 11.52 19.61
C LEU A 350 -12.66 11.06 20.78
N ASP A 351 -12.75 9.75 20.98
CA ASP A 351 -13.27 9.13 22.20
C ASP A 351 -12.41 7.93 22.61
N LEU A 352 -12.71 7.34 23.77
CA LEU A 352 -12.05 6.13 24.23
C LEU A 352 -12.27 4.98 23.24
N CYS A 353 -11.21 4.23 22.94
CA CYS A 353 -11.27 3.13 21.97
C CYS A 353 -12.23 2.03 22.43
N LEU A 354 -13.23 1.69 21.59
CA LEU A 354 -14.27 0.71 21.93
C LEU A 354 -13.71 -0.71 22.13
N ARG A 355 -12.62 -1.06 21.41
CA ARG A 355 -11.96 -2.37 21.58
C ARG A 355 -11.35 -2.56 22.96
N ASP A 356 -10.92 -1.47 23.60
CA ASP A 356 -10.24 -1.50 24.89
C ASP A 356 -11.24 -1.35 26.06
N HIS A 357 -12.48 -0.92 25.77
CA HIS A 357 -13.51 -0.64 26.77
C HIS A 357 -14.87 -1.28 26.42
N GLN A 358 -15.13 -2.45 27.01
CA GLN A 358 -16.40 -3.17 26.85
C GLN A 358 -17.60 -2.39 27.42
N GLY A 359 -18.75 -2.45 26.73
CA GLY A 359 -20.01 -1.84 27.17
C GLY A 359 -20.27 -0.41 26.71
N ARG A 360 -19.44 0.13 25.80
CA ARG A 360 -19.63 1.44 25.18
C ARG A 360 -20.16 1.31 23.74
N SER A 361 -20.90 2.33 23.31
CA SER A 361 -21.44 2.46 21.95
C SER A 361 -20.79 3.65 21.24
N GLY A 362 -20.43 3.46 19.97
CA GLY A 362 -19.84 4.50 19.13
C GLY A 362 -19.59 3.96 17.73
N GLU A 363 -19.06 4.80 16.85
CA GLU A 363 -18.79 4.45 15.45
C GLU A 363 -17.30 4.66 15.19
N GLN A 364 -16.52 3.59 15.42
CA GLN A 364 -15.04 3.58 15.35
C GLN A 364 -14.48 2.57 14.36
N ASP A 365 -15.31 1.83 13.61
CA ASP A 365 -14.85 0.90 12.55
C ASP A 365 -14.90 1.61 11.20
N PHE A 366 -13.74 1.92 10.63
CA PHE A 366 -13.59 2.66 9.39
C PHE A 366 -12.99 1.79 8.30
N GLU A 367 -13.20 2.19 7.04
CA GLU A 367 -12.49 1.66 5.88
C GLU A 367 -11.81 2.78 5.11
N LEU A 368 -10.55 2.56 4.74
CA LEU A 368 -9.88 3.31 3.69
C LEU A 368 -10.18 2.58 2.37
N GLY A 369 -11.20 3.05 1.67
CA GLY A 369 -11.72 2.44 0.45
C GLY A 369 -10.70 2.43 -0.69
N TRP A 370 -10.92 1.57 -1.68
CA TRP A 370 -10.03 1.46 -2.85
C TRP A 370 -9.94 2.75 -3.70
N ARG A 371 -10.91 3.67 -3.55
CA ARG A 371 -10.85 5.01 -4.15
C ARG A 371 -10.06 6.02 -3.31
N GLN A 372 -9.47 5.56 -2.21
CA GLN A 372 -8.69 6.37 -1.27
C GLN A 372 -9.55 7.41 -0.54
N ASP A 373 -10.78 7.04 -0.20
CA ASP A 373 -11.71 7.73 0.69
C ASP A 373 -11.78 7.01 2.04
N ILE A 374 -11.99 7.75 3.14
CA ILE A 374 -12.18 7.17 4.48
C ILE A 374 -13.66 7.28 4.84
N ARG A 375 -14.28 6.18 5.28
CA ARG A 375 -15.68 6.17 5.69
C ARG A 375 -15.95 5.20 6.83
N PRO A 376 -16.96 5.46 7.69
CA PRO A 376 -17.46 4.46 8.62
C PRO A 376 -18.01 3.24 7.85
N LYS A 377 -17.70 2.05 8.33
CA LYS A 377 -18.09 0.81 7.67
C LYS A 377 -19.61 0.70 7.57
N GLY A 378 -20.11 0.48 6.35
CA GLY A 378 -21.54 0.37 6.07
C GLY A 378 -22.28 1.71 5.89
N ARG A 379 -21.58 2.85 5.86
CA ARG A 379 -22.18 4.17 5.56
C ARG A 379 -21.74 4.71 4.20
N GLU A 380 -22.65 5.44 3.56
CA GLU A 380 -22.40 6.20 2.32
C GLU A 380 -21.90 7.63 2.62
N LEU A 381 -21.30 7.84 3.80
CA LEU A 381 -20.70 9.11 4.22
C LEU A 381 -19.19 8.96 4.36
N CYS A 382 -18.45 9.89 3.78
CA CYS A 382 -17.00 9.92 3.72
C CYS A 382 -16.44 11.10 4.52
N PHE A 383 -15.18 10.99 4.93
CA PHE A 383 -14.43 12.11 5.47
C PHE A 383 -14.26 13.16 4.38
N ASP A 384 -14.58 14.40 4.70
CA ASP A 384 -14.52 15.53 3.78
C ASP A 384 -13.82 16.73 4.44
N VAL A 385 -12.89 17.35 3.71
CA VAL A 385 -12.17 18.54 4.15
C VAL A 385 -12.75 19.78 3.44
N PRO A 386 -13.63 20.57 4.12
CA PRO A 386 -14.41 21.62 3.47
C PRO A 386 -13.55 22.85 3.08
N GLN A 387 -12.45 23.09 3.79
CA GLN A 387 -11.57 24.25 3.58
C GLN A 387 -10.12 23.82 3.43
N ARG A 388 -9.36 24.55 2.60
CA ARG A 388 -7.95 24.22 2.30
C ARG A 388 -6.94 24.78 3.32
N SER A 389 -7.41 25.29 4.45
CA SER A 389 -6.59 25.91 5.50
C SER A 389 -6.15 24.92 6.57
N LYS A 390 -5.11 25.30 7.31
CA LYS A 390 -4.71 24.61 8.56
C LYS A 390 -5.80 24.77 9.62
N ARG A 391 -5.85 23.84 10.57
CA ARG A 391 -6.83 23.77 11.66
C ARG A 391 -8.28 23.65 11.19
N THR A 392 -8.51 23.26 9.93
CA THR A 392 -9.84 22.93 9.42
C THR A 392 -10.30 21.58 9.96
N SER A 393 -11.48 21.53 10.57
CA SER A 393 -12.13 20.29 11.01
C SER A 393 -12.61 19.45 9.82
N ILE A 394 -12.59 18.14 10.00
CA ILE A 394 -13.13 17.17 9.04
C ILE A 394 -14.62 16.99 9.33
N VAL A 395 -15.42 16.87 8.28
CA VAL A 395 -16.85 16.59 8.37
C VAL A 395 -17.19 15.27 7.67
N LEU A 396 -18.36 14.72 7.96
CA LEU A 396 -18.96 13.66 7.16
C LEU A 396 -19.75 14.26 5.98
N PHE A 397 -19.49 13.81 4.76
CA PHE A 397 -20.21 14.24 3.56
C PHE A 397 -20.57 13.06 2.66
N ALA A 398 -21.60 13.17 1.82
CA ALA A 398 -21.97 12.13 0.87
C ALA A 398 -20.78 11.70 -0.03
N CYS A 399 -20.46 10.41 -0.02
CA CYS A 399 -19.32 9.89 -0.78
C CYS A 399 -19.49 10.10 -2.30
N HIS A 400 -18.70 10.99 -2.90
CA HIS A 400 -18.83 11.29 -4.33
C HIS A 400 -17.82 10.57 -5.24
N GLY A 401 -16.76 9.97 -4.69
CA GLY A 401 -15.82 9.12 -5.43
C GLY A 401 -14.96 9.84 -6.48
N MET A 402 -14.94 11.18 -6.46
CA MET A 402 -14.18 12.02 -7.41
C MET A 402 -12.78 12.39 -6.91
N ARG A 403 -12.30 11.77 -5.83
CA ARG A 403 -11.12 12.22 -5.08
C ARG A 403 -11.31 13.68 -4.63
N GLY A 404 -10.27 14.51 -4.59
CA GLY A 404 -10.39 15.91 -4.14
C GLY A 404 -10.43 16.04 -2.62
N ASN A 405 -11.45 16.70 -2.08
CA ASN A 405 -11.65 16.95 -0.64
C ASN A 405 -11.96 15.68 0.20
N GLN A 406 -12.19 14.55 -0.47
CA GLN A 406 -12.33 13.24 0.17
C GLN A 406 -11.15 12.29 -0.14
N HIS A 407 -10.02 12.80 -0.64
CA HIS A 407 -8.89 11.97 -1.06
C HIS A 407 -7.82 11.88 0.03
N PHE A 408 -7.74 10.72 0.67
CA PHE A 408 -6.80 10.41 1.75
C PHE A 408 -5.86 9.27 1.39
N VAL A 409 -4.58 9.42 1.69
CA VAL A 409 -3.57 8.39 1.53
C VAL A 409 -2.96 8.10 2.89
N TYR A 410 -2.96 6.83 3.28
CA TYR A 410 -2.24 6.41 4.48
C TYR A 410 -0.78 6.11 4.12
N ASP A 411 0.13 6.97 4.58
CA ASP A 411 1.56 6.76 4.48
C ASP A 411 2.03 5.88 5.65
N ILE A 412 2.23 4.60 5.34
CA ILE A 412 2.65 3.58 6.30
C ILE A 412 4.05 3.89 6.87
N ASN A 413 4.89 4.64 6.14
CA ASN A 413 6.26 4.95 6.61
C ASN A 413 6.27 6.02 7.70
N ASN A 414 5.39 7.01 7.58
CA ASN A 414 5.31 8.14 8.51
C ASN A 414 4.10 8.04 9.46
N TYR A 415 3.29 6.98 9.35
CA TYR A 415 2.03 6.81 10.07
C TYR A 415 1.05 7.99 9.90
N HIS A 416 1.14 8.68 8.77
CA HIS A 416 0.32 9.85 8.48
C HIS A 416 -0.86 9.49 7.58
N ILE A 417 -2.02 10.07 7.88
CA ILE A 417 -3.14 10.11 6.94
C ILE A 417 -3.06 11.46 6.21
N LEU A 418 -2.51 11.43 5.00
CA LEU A 418 -2.34 12.59 4.13
C LEU A 418 -3.64 12.89 3.38
N HIS A 419 -4.13 14.11 3.47
CA HIS A 419 -5.15 14.62 2.56
C HIS A 419 -4.48 15.17 1.30
N VAL A 420 -4.68 14.49 0.17
CA VAL A 420 -3.92 14.71 -1.06
C VAL A 420 -4.17 16.10 -1.64
N ALA A 421 -5.41 16.58 -1.61
CA ALA A 421 -5.77 17.86 -2.22
C ALA A 421 -5.19 19.08 -1.50
N THR A 422 -5.04 19.03 -0.17
CA THR A 422 -4.47 20.15 0.61
C THR A 422 -3.00 19.95 0.96
N ARG A 423 -2.47 18.73 0.79
CA ARG A 423 -1.13 18.33 1.28
C ARG A 423 -0.96 18.53 2.81
N LEU A 424 -2.09 18.52 3.53
CA LEU A 424 -2.14 18.54 4.99
C LEU A 424 -2.37 17.10 5.50
N CYS A 425 -1.98 16.84 6.72
CA CYS A 425 -2.16 15.55 7.38
C CYS A 425 -3.24 15.66 8.45
N LEU A 426 -3.91 14.55 8.68
CA LEU A 426 -4.84 14.40 9.79
C LEU A 426 -4.07 14.53 11.10
N ASP A 427 -4.52 15.43 11.96
CA ASP A 427 -3.95 15.70 13.27
C ASP A 427 -5.06 15.85 14.30
N CYS A 428 -4.71 15.83 15.58
CA CYS A 428 -5.67 15.90 16.67
C CYS A 428 -5.14 16.66 17.88
N ASP A 429 -6.06 17.20 18.67
CA ASP A 429 -5.77 17.80 19.97
C ASP A 429 -6.36 16.90 21.05
N LEU A 430 -5.50 16.34 21.91
CA LEU A 430 -5.89 15.32 22.89
C LEU A 430 -6.71 15.89 24.06
N GLU A 431 -6.56 17.18 24.36
CA GLU A 431 -7.25 17.83 25.47
C GLU A 431 -8.68 18.21 25.06
N SER A 432 -8.82 18.88 23.93
CA SER A 432 -10.10 19.26 23.34
C SER A 432 -10.81 18.13 22.60
N ARG A 433 -10.10 17.01 22.34
CA ARG A 433 -10.57 15.84 21.58
C ARG A 433 -11.03 16.15 20.15
N GLN A 434 -10.48 17.20 19.56
CA GLN A 434 -10.82 17.61 18.20
C GLN A 434 -9.88 16.96 17.18
N VAL A 435 -10.40 16.65 16.00
CA VAL A 435 -9.62 16.19 14.84
C VAL A 435 -9.67 17.28 13.77
N PHE A 436 -8.52 17.60 13.18
CA PHE A 436 -8.36 18.67 12.19
C PHE A 436 -7.22 18.39 11.22
N MET A 437 -7.10 19.22 10.19
CA MET A 437 -6.01 19.16 9.22
C MET A 437 -4.86 20.08 9.64
N GLU A 438 -3.62 19.60 9.60
CA GLU A 438 -2.42 20.38 9.92
C GLU A 438 -1.29 20.11 8.93
N GLN A 439 -0.26 20.96 8.92
CA GLN A 439 0.95 20.73 8.13
C GLN A 439 1.48 19.33 8.43
N CYS A 440 1.61 18.50 7.39
CA CYS A 440 2.29 17.22 7.53
C CYS A 440 3.67 17.46 8.12
N ASN A 441 3.91 16.90 9.30
CA ASN A 441 5.19 17.03 9.96
C ASN A 441 6.20 16.13 9.24
N THR A 442 6.81 16.67 8.19
CA THR A 442 7.93 16.06 7.46
C THR A 442 9.27 16.58 7.95
N LYS A 443 9.28 17.45 8.98
CA LYS A 443 10.53 17.91 9.55
C LYS A 443 11.20 16.69 10.16
N ASN A 444 12.39 16.39 9.66
CA ASN A 444 13.36 15.55 10.35
C ASN A 444 13.38 16.02 11.80
N VAL A 445 12.70 15.25 12.66
CA VAL A 445 12.67 15.47 14.10
C VAL A 445 14.10 15.45 14.64
N TYR A 446 15.07 15.00 13.84
CA TYR A 446 16.47 14.91 14.16
C TYR A 446 17.33 15.81 13.27
N GLU A 447 18.13 16.67 13.91
CA GLU A 447 19.23 17.39 13.30
C GLU A 447 20.48 16.50 13.30
N LEU A 448 20.96 16.10 12.10
CA LEU A 448 22.18 15.29 11.95
C LEU A 448 23.40 16.12 12.36
N GLY A 449 24.14 15.63 13.36
CA GLY A 449 25.39 16.25 13.80
C GLY A 449 26.62 15.51 13.27
N GLU A 450 27.63 15.36 14.12
CA GLU A 450 28.93 14.76 13.76
C GLU A 450 28.84 13.23 13.56
N ILE A 451 29.69 12.70 12.66
CA ILE A 451 29.83 11.25 12.48
C ILE A 451 30.64 10.68 13.64
N ILE A 452 30.05 9.74 14.38
CA ILE A 452 30.68 9.08 15.53
C ILE A 452 31.16 7.65 15.20
N GLY A 453 30.70 7.07 14.09
CA GLY A 453 31.14 5.76 13.60
C GLY A 453 30.87 5.58 12.10
N GLN A 454 31.72 4.82 11.42
CA GLN A 454 31.57 4.50 10.00
C GLN A 454 31.92 3.02 9.78
N GLY A 455 31.06 2.28 9.08
CA GLY A 455 31.25 0.85 8.82
C GLY A 455 30.75 0.44 7.44
N ALA A 456 30.85 -0.85 7.12
CA ALA A 456 30.47 -1.41 5.81
C ALA A 456 29.00 -1.16 5.43
N TYR A 457 28.13 -0.93 6.42
CA TYR A 457 26.69 -0.78 6.24
C TYR A 457 26.19 0.67 6.33
N GLY A 458 27.05 1.65 6.66
CA GLY A 458 26.63 3.05 6.76
C GLY A 458 27.43 3.91 7.74
N CYS A 459 26.91 5.11 8.00
CA CYS A 459 27.49 6.08 8.94
C CYS A 459 26.56 6.26 10.16
N VAL A 460 27.15 6.41 11.35
CA VAL A 460 26.45 6.70 12.60
C VAL A 460 26.72 8.15 12.98
N PHE A 461 25.65 8.92 13.18
CA PHE A 461 25.69 10.34 13.51
C PHE A 461 25.23 10.57 14.95
N LYS A 462 25.96 11.39 15.71
CA LYS A 462 25.42 12.01 16.92
C LYS A 462 24.49 13.12 16.49
N SER A 463 23.22 13.01 16.85
CA SER A 463 22.16 13.88 16.34
C SER A 463 21.30 14.40 17.48
N ARG A 464 20.53 15.46 17.22
CA ARG A 464 19.68 16.09 18.22
C ARG A 464 18.23 16.03 17.79
N ASN A 465 17.36 15.49 18.64
CA ASN A 465 15.92 15.59 18.44
C ASN A 465 15.51 17.06 18.66
N VAL A 466 15.07 17.76 17.61
CA VAL A 466 14.74 19.19 17.66
C VAL A 466 13.47 19.48 18.45
N THR A 467 12.63 18.49 18.69
CA THR A 467 11.38 18.63 19.45
C THR A 467 11.62 18.44 20.95
N THR A 468 12.37 17.40 21.34
CA THR A 468 12.64 17.07 22.74
C THR A 468 13.96 17.63 23.27
N ASN A 469 14.80 18.15 22.37
CA ASN A 469 16.19 18.53 22.61
C ASN A 469 17.08 17.37 23.09
N GLU A 470 16.63 16.12 22.90
CA GLU A 470 17.35 14.92 23.32
C GLU A 470 18.49 14.57 22.34
N THR A 471 19.64 14.13 22.87
CA THR A 471 20.74 13.61 22.04
C THR A 471 20.54 12.14 21.70
N VAL A 472 20.68 11.77 20.44
CA VAL A 472 20.48 10.41 19.91
C VAL A 472 21.61 9.99 18.98
N ALA A 473 21.76 8.69 18.74
CA ALA A 473 22.65 8.14 17.73
C ALA A 473 21.85 7.65 16.51
N ILE A 474 22.18 8.12 15.31
CA ILE A 474 21.45 7.80 14.07
C ILE A 474 22.35 7.00 13.14
N LYS A 475 22.02 5.72 12.93
CA LYS A 475 22.69 4.87 11.92
C LYS A 475 21.97 5.03 10.59
N LYS A 476 22.61 5.73 9.64
CA LYS A 476 22.12 5.96 8.28
C LYS A 476 22.72 4.94 7.31
N MET A 477 21.85 4.25 6.59
CA MET A 477 22.21 3.29 5.55
C MET A 477 21.59 3.73 4.22
N THR A 478 22.34 3.69 3.12
CA THR A 478 21.79 3.94 1.78
C THR A 478 21.79 2.62 1.01
N ILE A 479 20.61 2.22 0.54
CA ILE A 479 20.39 0.94 -0.15
C ILE A 479 19.82 1.18 -1.55
N LEU A 480 20.05 0.23 -2.46
CA LEU A 480 19.44 0.20 -3.79
C LEU A 480 18.03 -0.40 -3.70
N ARG A 481 17.04 0.24 -4.33
CA ARG A 481 15.69 -0.33 -4.45
C ARG A 481 15.70 -1.41 -5.53
N THR A 482 15.59 -2.66 -5.10
CA THR A 482 15.32 -3.81 -5.99
C THR A 482 13.81 -4.06 -6.08
N ARG A 483 13.37 -4.77 -7.12
CA ARG A 483 11.97 -5.20 -7.26
C ARG A 483 11.49 -6.03 -6.06
N ASP A 484 12.41 -6.71 -5.38
CA ASP A 484 12.15 -7.58 -4.23
C ASP A 484 12.11 -6.85 -2.87
N GLY A 485 12.21 -5.52 -2.85
CA GLY A 485 12.12 -4.72 -1.62
C GLY A 485 13.47 -4.48 -0.90
N LEU A 486 13.45 -4.42 0.44
CA LEU A 486 14.62 -4.13 1.28
C LEU A 486 15.52 -5.36 1.43
N PRO A 487 16.86 -5.21 1.54
CA PRO A 487 17.75 -6.33 1.82
C PRO A 487 17.36 -7.06 3.12
N THR A 488 17.36 -8.40 3.08
CA THR A 488 16.97 -9.24 4.24
C THR A 488 17.83 -9.00 5.49
N SER A 489 19.07 -8.52 5.33
CA SER A 489 19.93 -8.08 6.45
C SER A 489 19.32 -6.92 7.23
N VAL A 490 18.80 -5.90 6.54
CA VAL A 490 18.20 -4.70 7.16
C VAL A 490 16.89 -5.03 7.85
N ILE A 491 16.04 -5.82 7.19
CA ILE A 491 14.76 -6.28 7.77
C ILE A 491 15.03 -7.07 9.06
N ARG A 492 16.03 -7.95 9.04
CA ARG A 492 16.39 -8.79 10.19
C ARG A 492 16.93 -7.97 11.36
N GLU A 493 17.82 -7.01 11.10
CA GLU A 493 18.37 -6.13 12.14
C GLU A 493 17.23 -5.35 12.83
N ALA A 494 16.31 -4.75 12.06
CA ALA A 494 15.14 -4.06 12.61
C ALA A 494 14.22 -4.99 13.42
N ALA A 495 13.95 -6.20 12.93
CA ALA A 495 13.10 -7.16 13.60
C ALA A 495 13.70 -7.62 14.95
N LEU A 496 14.98 -7.94 14.97
CA LEU A 496 15.69 -8.35 16.20
C LEU A 496 15.76 -7.22 17.22
N LEU A 497 16.13 -6.02 16.80
CA LEU A 497 16.16 -4.85 17.70
C LEU A 497 14.79 -4.54 18.30
N LYS A 498 13.72 -4.62 17.50
CA LYS A 498 12.34 -4.42 17.98
C LYS A 498 11.90 -5.53 18.94
N ARG A 499 12.34 -6.77 18.73
CA ARG A 499 12.07 -7.90 19.63
C ARG A 499 12.79 -7.72 20.96
N VAL A 500 14.08 -7.42 20.92
CA VAL A 500 14.92 -7.17 22.11
C VAL A 500 14.41 -5.96 22.89
N GLY A 501 13.96 -4.91 22.20
CA GLY A 501 13.39 -3.71 22.83
C GLY A 501 12.13 -3.98 23.68
N LYS A 502 11.43 -5.10 23.49
CA LYS A 502 10.29 -5.49 24.35
C LYS A 502 10.70 -5.89 25.77
N VAL A 503 11.96 -6.30 25.96
CA VAL A 503 12.49 -6.77 27.24
C VAL A 503 12.98 -5.61 28.11
N ASP A 504 13.16 -4.42 27.50
CA ASP A 504 13.67 -3.18 28.11
C ASP A 504 14.76 -3.41 29.17
N HIS A 505 15.98 -3.70 28.71
CA HIS A 505 17.11 -4.05 29.58
C HIS A 505 18.22 -3.01 29.51
N ASP A 506 18.79 -2.61 30.66
CA ASP A 506 19.77 -1.52 30.73
C ASP A 506 21.07 -1.82 29.99
N ASN A 507 21.49 -3.09 29.95
CA ASN A 507 22.72 -3.51 29.26
C ASN A 507 22.57 -3.81 27.75
N LEU A 508 21.43 -3.47 27.14
CA LEU A 508 21.20 -3.59 25.70
C LEU A 508 20.89 -2.21 25.11
N ILE A 509 21.38 -1.94 23.90
CA ILE A 509 21.10 -0.66 23.24
C ILE A 509 19.62 -0.53 22.90
N LYS A 510 19.01 0.60 23.24
CA LYS A 510 17.60 0.88 22.96
C LYS A 510 17.43 1.48 21.56
N LEU A 511 16.69 0.76 20.71
CA LEU A 511 16.16 1.29 19.45
C LEU A 511 14.88 2.08 19.76
N LYS A 512 14.89 3.37 19.45
CA LYS A 512 13.75 4.27 19.65
C LYS A 512 12.82 4.24 18.45
N GLU A 513 13.37 4.49 17.26
CA GLU A 513 12.61 4.68 16.04
C GLU A 513 13.38 4.18 14.81
N VAL A 514 12.65 3.85 13.74
CA VAL A 514 13.22 3.54 12.42
C VAL A 514 12.40 4.30 11.39
N PHE A 515 13.06 5.07 10.52
CA PHE A 515 12.41 5.74 9.40
C PHE A 515 13.18 5.53 8.10
N ASN A 516 12.51 5.79 6.99
CA ASN A 516 13.10 5.70 5.67
C ASN A 516 12.80 6.97 4.87
N GLU A 517 13.70 7.29 3.94
CA GLU A 517 13.61 8.48 3.10
C GLU A 517 14.06 8.10 1.70
N GLN A 518 13.34 8.55 0.67
CA GLN A 518 13.78 8.33 -0.70
C GLN A 518 14.99 9.22 -1.02
N ALA A 519 16.13 8.61 -1.30
CA ALA A 519 17.37 9.33 -1.64
C ALA A 519 17.46 9.68 -3.13
N SER A 520 16.95 8.79 -4.00
CA SER A 520 16.83 9.00 -5.45
C SER A 520 15.82 8.01 -6.05
N VAL A 521 15.65 7.96 -7.37
CA VAL A 521 14.75 7.01 -8.06
C VAL A 521 15.07 5.56 -7.66
N ASP A 522 16.36 5.22 -7.57
CA ASP A 522 16.83 3.86 -7.33
C ASP A 522 17.45 3.65 -5.94
N ARG A 523 17.48 4.69 -5.07
CA ARG A 523 18.12 4.61 -3.75
C ARG A 523 17.19 5.06 -2.62
N GLN A 524 17.26 4.36 -1.51
CA GLN A 524 16.52 4.67 -0.29
C GLN A 524 17.51 4.80 0.88
N ASN A 525 17.35 5.83 1.69
CA ASN A 525 18.02 5.96 2.98
C ASN A 525 17.15 5.31 4.06
N ILE A 526 17.78 4.60 4.98
CA ILE A 526 17.18 4.02 6.17
C ILE A 526 17.92 4.55 7.37
N TYR A 527 17.17 4.97 8.38
CA TYR A 527 17.69 5.58 9.58
C TYR A 527 17.20 4.79 10.80
N PHE A 528 18.15 4.27 11.59
CA PHE A 528 17.87 3.68 12.89
C PHE A 528 18.26 4.67 13.99
N ILE A 529 17.33 4.96 14.89
CA ILE A 529 17.49 5.94 15.97
C ILE A 529 17.68 5.20 17.28
N PHE A 530 18.87 5.31 17.84
CA PHE A 530 19.25 4.70 19.11
C PHE A 530 19.39 5.75 20.21
N GLU A 531 19.34 5.31 21.46
CA GLU A 531 19.91 6.10 22.55
C GLU A 531 21.40 6.42 22.26
N TYR A 532 21.84 7.60 22.67
CA TYR A 532 23.24 7.98 22.52
C TYR A 532 24.04 7.50 23.73
N VAL A 533 25.17 6.84 23.48
CA VAL A 533 26.16 6.42 24.49
C VAL A 533 27.51 7.02 24.11
N GLU A 534 28.26 7.50 25.09
CA GLU A 534 29.37 8.42 24.87
C GLU A 534 30.60 7.80 24.19
N ARG A 535 30.83 6.50 24.37
CA ARG A 535 32.04 5.81 23.86
C ARG A 535 31.82 4.31 23.72
N ASP A 536 32.63 3.69 22.88
CA ASP A 536 32.81 2.24 22.79
C ASP A 536 33.88 1.75 23.78
N LEU A 537 33.92 0.44 24.05
CA LEU A 537 34.84 -0.18 25.00
C LEU A 537 36.30 -0.10 24.51
N GLU A 538 36.55 -0.09 23.20
CA GLU A 538 37.92 0.09 22.68
C GLU A 538 38.49 1.45 23.10
N ARG A 539 37.71 2.52 22.90
CA ARG A 539 38.07 3.87 23.36
C ARG A 539 38.14 3.93 24.89
N TYR A 540 37.23 3.27 25.60
CA TYR A 540 37.25 3.20 27.06
C TYR A 540 38.57 2.61 27.57
N LEU A 541 39.03 1.49 27.00
CA LEU A 541 40.28 0.84 27.36
C LEU A 541 41.50 1.70 27.05
N LYS A 542 41.54 2.39 25.90
CA LYS A 542 42.64 3.32 25.59
C LYS A 542 42.79 4.46 26.61
N MET A 543 41.70 4.85 27.27
CA MET A 543 41.70 5.94 28.25
C MET A 543 41.94 5.49 29.70
N HIS A 544 41.55 4.26 30.04
CA HIS A 544 41.54 3.78 31.44
C HIS A 544 42.43 2.56 31.69
N SER A 545 43.05 1.98 30.65
CA SER A 545 43.88 0.78 30.80
C SER A 545 45.19 1.05 31.56
N PRO A 546 45.65 0.09 32.40
CA PRO A 546 44.97 -1.16 32.76
C PRO A 546 43.81 -0.94 33.72
N LEU A 547 42.68 -1.62 33.50
CA LEU A 547 41.51 -1.53 34.37
C LEU A 547 41.76 -2.27 35.69
N ASP A 548 41.21 -1.75 36.78
CA ASP A 548 41.26 -2.45 38.07
C ASP A 548 40.29 -3.65 38.10
N ILE A 549 40.53 -4.57 39.02
CA ILE A 549 39.75 -5.81 39.10
C ILE A 549 38.25 -5.59 39.39
N ASN A 550 37.88 -4.51 40.09
CA ASN A 550 36.49 -4.19 40.36
C ASN A 550 35.80 -3.65 39.10
N GLN A 551 36.47 -2.83 38.31
CA GLN A 551 35.99 -2.36 37.01
C GLN A 551 35.81 -3.54 36.05
N ILE A 552 36.83 -4.41 35.94
CA ILE A 552 36.77 -5.64 35.14
C ILE A 552 35.58 -6.50 35.58
N ARG A 553 35.40 -6.70 36.89
CA ARG A 553 34.27 -7.46 37.44
C ARG A 553 32.93 -6.85 37.05
N ASN A 554 32.76 -5.54 37.22
CA ASN A 554 31.52 -4.84 36.92
C ASN A 554 31.17 -4.92 35.42
N LEU A 555 32.11 -4.57 34.54
CA LEU A 555 31.87 -4.58 33.08
C LEU A 555 31.63 -6.00 32.56
N THR A 556 32.38 -7.00 33.06
CA THR A 556 32.18 -8.41 32.68
C THR A 556 30.81 -8.91 33.12
N GLN A 557 30.37 -8.56 34.33
CA GLN A 557 29.04 -8.93 34.82
C GLN A 557 27.94 -8.34 33.93
N GLN A 558 28.04 -7.06 33.58
CA GLN A 558 27.06 -6.40 32.72
C GLN A 558 27.03 -6.98 31.29
N LEU A 559 28.20 -7.32 30.73
CA LEU A 559 28.30 -7.97 29.42
C LEU A 559 27.65 -9.36 29.45
N LEU A 560 27.94 -10.17 30.47
CA LEU A 560 27.33 -11.49 30.63
C LEU A 560 25.81 -11.40 30.82
N THR A 561 25.32 -10.40 31.55
CA THR A 561 23.88 -10.15 31.71
C THR A 561 23.23 -9.83 30.35
N ALA A 562 23.83 -8.94 29.55
CA ALA A 562 23.34 -8.64 28.20
C ALA A 562 23.27 -9.88 27.32
N VAL A 563 24.34 -10.69 27.30
CA VAL A 563 24.43 -11.93 26.52
C VAL A 563 23.41 -12.97 27.00
N SER A 564 23.22 -13.11 28.32
CA SER A 564 22.21 -13.99 28.90
C SER A 564 20.79 -13.64 28.43
N VAL A 565 20.45 -12.35 28.37
CA VAL A 565 19.16 -11.88 27.86
C VAL A 565 18.98 -12.23 26.38
N LEU A 566 20.01 -12.07 25.56
CA LEU A 566 19.92 -12.47 24.14
C LEU A 566 19.72 -13.97 23.98
N HIS A 567 20.54 -14.78 24.68
CA HIS A 567 20.49 -16.24 24.58
C HIS A 567 19.15 -16.80 25.07
N SER A 568 18.56 -16.24 26.13
CA SER A 568 17.23 -16.66 26.62
C SER A 568 16.09 -16.36 25.64
N HIS A 569 16.29 -15.43 24.69
CA HIS A 569 15.36 -15.12 23.62
C HIS A 569 15.69 -15.82 22.30
N SER A 570 16.57 -16.83 22.34
CA SER A 570 17.04 -17.58 21.17
C SER A 570 17.80 -16.71 20.15
N ILE A 571 18.42 -15.62 20.61
CA ILE A 571 19.19 -14.69 19.79
C ILE A 571 20.68 -14.93 20.03
N PHE A 572 21.43 -15.04 18.94
CA PHE A 572 22.87 -15.22 18.93
C PHE A 572 23.54 -14.01 18.24
N HIS A 573 24.46 -13.32 18.92
CA HIS A 573 24.93 -11.98 18.52
C HIS A 573 25.91 -12.02 17.34
N ARG A 574 26.92 -12.89 17.37
CA ARG A 574 27.89 -13.14 16.27
C ARG A 574 28.83 -12.00 15.89
N ASP A 575 28.89 -10.93 16.68
CA ASP A 575 29.90 -9.87 16.52
C ASP A 575 30.17 -9.13 17.84
N ILE A 576 30.35 -9.89 18.93
CA ILE A 576 30.73 -9.32 20.23
C ILE A 576 32.22 -8.96 20.16
N LYS A 577 32.52 -7.67 20.32
CA LYS A 577 33.87 -7.08 20.29
C LYS A 577 33.84 -5.70 20.96
N PRO A 578 34.98 -5.14 21.39
CA PRO A 578 35.02 -3.84 22.07
C PRO A 578 34.35 -2.69 21.32
N GLN A 579 34.38 -2.67 19.98
CA GLN A 579 33.75 -1.61 19.17
C GLN A 579 32.22 -1.65 19.19
N ASN A 580 31.63 -2.82 19.48
CA ASN A 580 30.18 -3.03 19.54
C ASN A 580 29.64 -3.01 20.98
N ILE A 581 30.50 -2.74 21.95
CA ILE A 581 30.15 -2.60 23.36
C ILE A 581 30.29 -1.12 23.70
N LEU A 582 29.18 -0.48 24.07
CA LEU A 582 29.15 0.93 24.43
C LEU A 582 29.21 1.07 25.95
N VAL A 583 29.88 2.11 26.44
CA VAL A 583 30.05 2.36 27.88
C VAL A 583 29.69 3.81 28.17
N THR A 584 28.79 4.02 29.14
CA THR A 584 28.43 5.38 29.57
C THR A 584 29.50 6.01 30.46
N ASN A 585 29.38 7.29 30.77
CA ASN A 585 30.26 7.94 31.76
C ASN A 585 30.14 7.36 33.19
N ASN A 586 29.08 6.60 33.48
CA ASN A 586 28.82 5.98 34.79
C ASN A 586 29.12 4.47 34.78
N ASP A 587 29.99 4.01 33.87
CA ASP A 587 30.38 2.60 33.71
C ASP A 587 29.20 1.64 33.48
N ILE A 588 28.14 2.12 32.81
CA ILE A 588 27.04 1.25 32.35
C ILE A 588 27.37 0.76 30.94
N LEU A 589 27.47 -0.56 30.80
CA LEU A 589 27.77 -1.24 29.55
C LEU A 589 26.48 -1.54 28.79
N LYS A 590 26.45 -1.23 27.49
CA LYS A 590 25.37 -1.54 26.55
C LYS A 590 25.90 -2.28 25.33
N LEU A 591 25.40 -3.49 25.10
CA LEU A 591 25.72 -4.25 23.89
C LEU A 591 24.93 -3.71 22.68
N ALA A 592 25.61 -3.48 21.57
CA ALA A 592 25.09 -2.88 20.35
C ALA A 592 25.49 -3.63 19.06
N ASP A 593 24.92 -3.19 17.94
CA ASP A 593 25.14 -3.68 16.57
C ASP A 593 24.70 -5.14 16.28
N PHE A 594 23.42 -5.27 15.93
CA PHE A 594 22.75 -6.56 15.66
C PHE A 594 22.80 -6.98 14.18
N GLY A 595 23.61 -6.32 13.34
CA GLY A 595 23.63 -6.55 11.88
C GLY A 595 23.99 -7.99 11.47
N LEU A 596 24.79 -8.69 12.28
CA LEU A 596 25.17 -10.10 12.06
C LEU A 596 24.36 -11.11 12.89
N ALA A 597 23.53 -10.62 13.81
CA ALA A 597 22.77 -11.45 14.73
C ALA A 597 21.78 -12.38 13.99
N ARG A 598 21.48 -13.50 14.63
CA ARG A 598 20.58 -14.54 14.09
C ARG A 598 19.73 -15.13 15.20
N GLU A 599 18.53 -15.57 14.81
CA GLU A 599 17.75 -16.52 15.62
C GLU A 599 18.30 -17.92 15.35
N TYR A 600 18.48 -18.70 16.41
CA TYR A 600 18.83 -20.11 16.28
C TYR A 600 17.59 -20.98 16.51
N HIS A 601 17.35 -21.90 15.58
CA HIS A 601 16.44 -23.03 15.70
C HIS A 601 17.26 -24.28 15.35
N GLU A 602 16.93 -25.42 15.95
CA GLU A 602 17.71 -26.66 15.81
C GLU A 602 18.00 -26.98 14.32
N HIS A 603 19.27 -27.34 14.04
CA HIS A 603 19.81 -27.80 12.74
C HIS A 603 20.13 -26.78 11.62
N LYS A 604 20.45 -25.51 11.92
CA LYS A 604 21.00 -24.58 10.89
C LYS A 604 22.53 -24.49 10.93
N VAL A 605 23.18 -24.75 9.80
CA VAL A 605 24.59 -24.41 9.55
C VAL A 605 24.68 -22.92 9.20
N PHE A 606 25.57 -22.18 9.86
CA PHE A 606 25.72 -20.74 9.67
C PHE A 606 27.01 -20.38 8.93
N THR A 607 27.01 -19.27 8.20
CA THR A 607 28.18 -18.78 7.46
C THR A 607 29.36 -18.49 8.38
N THR A 608 30.56 -19.00 8.04
CA THR A 608 31.79 -18.90 8.83
C THR A 608 32.46 -17.52 8.79
N VAL A 609 32.12 -16.67 7.80
CA VAL A 609 32.65 -15.29 7.69
C VAL A 609 31.87 -14.32 8.59
N VAL A 610 32.01 -14.47 9.91
CA VAL A 610 31.42 -13.58 10.93
C VAL A 610 32.37 -13.33 12.09
N VAL A 611 32.05 -12.34 12.94
CA VAL A 611 32.91 -11.83 14.03
C VAL A 611 34.22 -11.23 13.49
N THR A 612 34.67 -10.15 14.13
CA THR A 612 36.03 -9.63 13.87
C THR A 612 37.07 -10.69 14.24
N MET A 613 38.06 -10.92 13.35
CA MET A 613 38.96 -12.09 13.39
C MET A 613 39.56 -12.39 14.77
N TRP A 614 39.90 -11.36 15.54
CA TRP A 614 40.56 -11.48 16.84
C TRP A 614 39.70 -12.09 17.95
N TYR A 615 38.37 -12.08 17.79
CA TYR A 615 37.41 -12.58 18.77
C TYR A 615 36.71 -13.87 18.30
N ARG A 616 37.12 -14.42 17.14
CA ARG A 616 36.52 -15.65 16.60
C ARG A 616 36.88 -16.86 17.46
N ALA A 617 35.86 -17.66 17.75
CA ALA A 617 36.01 -18.92 18.46
C ALA A 617 36.68 -20.00 17.58
N PRO A 618 37.37 -20.98 18.18
CA PRO A 618 38.03 -22.08 17.47
C PRO A 618 37.13 -22.80 16.47
N GLU A 619 35.89 -23.10 16.84
CA GLU A 619 34.93 -23.80 15.97
C GLU A 619 34.60 -23.02 14.69
N ILE A 620 34.59 -21.69 14.74
CA ILE A 620 34.38 -20.83 13.56
C ILE A 620 35.60 -20.90 12.65
N LEU A 621 36.81 -20.84 13.22
CA LEU A 621 38.06 -20.96 12.47
C LEU A 621 38.24 -22.37 11.88
N LEU A 622 37.72 -23.39 12.54
CA LEU A 622 37.72 -24.77 12.04
C LEU A 622 36.59 -25.05 11.05
N SER A 623 35.70 -24.08 10.79
CA SER A 623 34.51 -24.26 9.93
C SER A 623 33.55 -25.35 10.41
N SER A 624 33.48 -25.56 11.73
CA SER A 624 32.50 -26.44 12.38
C SER A 624 31.21 -25.67 12.73
N PRO A 625 30.07 -26.37 12.91
CA PRO A 625 28.84 -25.77 13.40
C PRO A 625 29.06 -25.08 14.74
N TYR A 626 28.50 -23.89 14.90
CA TYR A 626 28.70 -23.07 16.08
C TYR A 626 27.39 -22.42 16.54
N CYS A 627 27.30 -22.10 17.83
CA CYS A 627 26.11 -21.55 18.47
C CYS A 627 26.49 -20.48 19.51
N THR A 628 25.62 -20.25 20.49
CA THR A 628 25.78 -19.28 21.58
C THR A 628 27.11 -19.40 22.33
N SER A 629 27.77 -20.56 22.34
CA SER A 629 29.12 -20.77 22.89
C SER A 629 30.21 -19.90 22.26
N ALA A 630 30.04 -19.45 21.01
CA ALA A 630 31.01 -18.58 20.34
C ALA A 630 30.91 -17.13 20.83
N ASP A 631 29.72 -16.67 21.25
CA ASP A 631 29.57 -15.39 21.95
C ASP A 631 30.33 -15.46 23.29
N MET A 632 30.25 -16.59 24.01
CA MET A 632 30.95 -16.80 25.29
C MET A 632 32.47 -16.77 25.13
N TRP A 633 33.02 -17.32 24.04
CA TRP A 633 34.44 -17.18 23.71
C TRP A 633 34.83 -15.72 23.51
N SER A 634 34.00 -14.96 22.79
CA SER A 634 34.22 -13.53 22.56
C SER A 634 34.24 -12.75 23.87
N VAL A 635 33.35 -13.07 24.82
CA VAL A 635 33.36 -12.52 26.18
C VAL A 635 34.67 -12.84 26.90
N GLY A 636 35.18 -14.07 26.80
CA GLY A 636 36.48 -14.45 27.37
C GLY A 636 37.65 -13.64 26.78
N CYS A 637 37.67 -13.45 25.46
CA CYS A 637 38.68 -12.61 24.81
C CYS A 637 38.66 -11.17 25.34
N ILE A 638 37.47 -10.60 25.53
CA ILE A 638 37.29 -9.24 26.03
C ILE A 638 37.65 -9.13 27.51
N LEU A 639 37.32 -10.12 28.33
CA LEU A 639 37.77 -10.20 29.74
C LEU A 639 39.30 -10.17 29.84
N GLY A 640 39.98 -10.95 28.99
CA GLY A 640 41.44 -10.92 28.91
C GLY A 640 41.99 -9.59 28.40
N GLU A 641 41.34 -8.99 27.41
CA GLU A 641 41.71 -7.68 26.86
C GLU A 641 41.52 -6.53 27.87
N MET A 642 40.48 -6.57 28.70
CA MET A 642 40.27 -5.59 29.77
C MET A 642 41.40 -5.62 30.81
N ALA A 643 41.98 -6.79 31.06
CA ALA A 643 43.13 -6.95 31.96
C ALA A 643 44.46 -6.57 31.29
N LEU A 644 44.62 -6.90 30.01
CA LEU A 644 45.87 -6.73 29.27
C LEU A 644 46.02 -5.32 28.64
N GLY A 645 44.91 -4.62 28.42
CA GLY A 645 44.86 -3.33 27.72
C GLY A 645 44.99 -3.41 26.21
N ARG A 646 45.15 -4.63 25.66
CA ARG A 646 45.28 -4.91 24.23
C ARG A 646 44.59 -6.23 23.87
N PRO A 647 44.20 -6.43 22.59
CA PRO A 647 43.52 -7.66 22.17
C PRO A 647 44.32 -8.92 22.49
N LEU A 648 43.65 -9.93 23.07
CA LEU A 648 44.29 -11.17 23.50
C LEU A 648 44.86 -11.97 22.32
N PHE A 649 44.06 -12.14 21.26
CA PHE A 649 44.42 -12.91 20.07
C PHE A 649 44.44 -12.01 18.82
N ALA A 650 45.37 -11.06 18.75
CA ALA A 650 45.57 -10.28 17.53
C ALA A 650 46.26 -11.10 16.43
N ALA A 651 45.63 -11.20 15.25
CA ALA A 651 46.21 -11.87 14.08
C ALA A 651 45.80 -11.22 12.75
N LYS A 652 46.55 -11.50 11.68
CA LYS A 652 46.31 -10.97 10.32
C LYS A 652 45.60 -11.95 9.39
N SER A 653 45.51 -13.22 9.75
CA SER A 653 44.81 -14.27 8.98
C SER A 653 44.16 -15.28 9.92
N GLU A 654 43.15 -16.01 9.43
CA GLU A 654 42.47 -17.06 10.21
C GLU A 654 43.42 -18.19 10.61
N SER A 655 44.36 -18.56 9.75
CA SER A 655 45.39 -19.56 10.07
C SER A 655 46.28 -19.09 11.22
N ARG A 656 46.72 -17.83 11.19
CA ARG A 656 47.50 -17.20 12.28
C ARG A 656 46.67 -17.07 13.56
N GLN A 657 45.39 -16.78 13.44
CA GLN A 657 44.48 -16.71 14.60
C GLN A 657 44.39 -18.06 15.30
N LEU A 658 44.11 -19.14 14.56
CA LEU A 658 44.03 -20.49 15.11
C LEU A 658 45.36 -20.93 15.73
N ARG A 659 46.48 -20.63 15.07
CA ARG A 659 47.83 -20.87 15.62
C ARG A 659 48.02 -20.15 16.95
N ARG A 660 47.68 -18.86 17.03
CA ARG A 660 47.86 -18.05 18.24
C ARG A 660 47.02 -18.57 19.41
N ILE A 661 45.82 -19.08 19.13
CA ILE A 661 44.99 -19.78 20.13
C ILE A 661 45.72 -21.02 20.66
N ILE A 662 46.21 -21.89 19.78
CA ILE A 662 46.91 -23.13 20.16
C ILE A 662 48.19 -22.83 20.94
N LEU A 663 48.95 -21.82 20.55
CA LEU A 663 50.21 -21.44 21.22
C LEU A 663 50.01 -20.94 22.65
N LEU A 664 48.86 -20.32 22.94
CA LEU A 664 48.55 -19.75 24.26
C LEU A 664 47.76 -20.72 25.14
N MET A 665 46.84 -21.47 24.55
CA MET A 665 45.93 -22.38 25.26
C MET A 665 46.44 -23.83 25.30
N GLY A 666 47.44 -24.17 24.50
CA GLY A 666 47.90 -25.55 24.26
C GLY A 666 47.14 -26.24 23.14
N LEU A 667 47.71 -27.32 22.60
CA LEU A 667 47.03 -28.18 21.63
C LEU A 667 45.95 -29.01 22.36
N PRO A 668 44.65 -28.86 22.01
CA PRO A 668 43.57 -29.61 22.65
C PRO A 668 43.71 -31.11 22.43
N ASN A 669 43.03 -31.90 23.26
CA ASN A 669 42.97 -33.36 23.11
C ASN A 669 42.14 -33.77 21.88
N GLU A 670 42.27 -35.02 21.42
CA GLU A 670 41.52 -35.51 20.24
C GLU A 670 40.00 -35.38 20.39
N ASP A 671 39.47 -35.62 21.59
CA ASP A 671 38.05 -35.53 21.91
C ASP A 671 37.53 -34.09 22.02
N GLU A 672 38.43 -33.12 22.10
CA GLU A 672 38.13 -31.69 22.11
C GLU A 672 38.18 -31.06 20.71
N TRP A 673 38.80 -31.74 19.74
CA TRP A 673 38.83 -31.31 18.35
C TRP A 673 37.52 -31.72 17.64
N PRO A 674 36.85 -30.83 16.89
CA PRO A 674 35.65 -31.18 16.14
C PRO A 674 35.90 -32.27 15.09
N GLN A 675 35.13 -33.36 15.12
CA GLN A 675 35.27 -34.48 14.19
C GLN A 675 34.91 -34.13 12.75
N ASP A 676 34.07 -33.12 12.57
CA ASP A 676 33.58 -32.62 11.28
C ASP A 676 34.48 -31.52 10.68
N SER A 677 35.56 -31.14 11.36
CA SER A 677 36.46 -30.09 10.90
C SER A 677 37.23 -30.52 9.64
N PRO A 678 37.23 -29.73 8.55
CA PRO A 678 38.10 -29.93 7.40
C PRO A 678 39.60 -29.78 7.73
N ILE A 679 39.94 -29.15 8.86
CA ILE A 679 41.31 -29.03 9.37
C ILE A 679 41.57 -30.13 10.39
N ARG A 680 42.59 -30.93 10.11
CA ARG A 680 43.05 -32.06 10.94
C ARG A 680 43.91 -31.58 12.11
N ARG A 681 43.73 -32.17 13.30
CA ARG A 681 44.49 -31.85 14.53
C ARG A 681 45.98 -32.12 14.35
N GLU A 682 46.32 -33.15 13.60
CA GLU A 682 47.67 -33.64 13.31
C GLU A 682 48.54 -32.57 12.64
N ALA A 683 47.92 -31.60 11.94
CA ALA A 683 48.61 -30.45 11.36
C ALA A 683 49.30 -29.55 12.40
N PHE A 684 48.99 -29.73 13.69
CA PHE A 684 49.49 -28.91 14.79
C PHE A 684 50.27 -29.70 15.86
N GLU A 685 50.60 -30.98 15.65
CA GLU A 685 51.32 -31.82 16.62
C GLU A 685 52.69 -31.25 17.05
N ASN A 686 53.35 -30.53 16.13
CA ASN A 686 54.62 -29.84 16.38
C ASN A 686 54.49 -28.66 17.38
N TYR A 687 53.28 -28.32 17.80
CA TYR A 687 52.97 -27.21 18.72
C TYR A 687 52.27 -27.69 20.00
N SER A 688 52.55 -28.93 20.42
CA SER A 688 51.91 -29.59 21.56
C SER A 688 52.15 -28.94 22.94
N GLN A 689 53.16 -28.07 23.08
CA GLN A 689 53.44 -27.35 24.32
C GLN A 689 53.27 -25.84 24.14
N PRO A 690 52.54 -25.14 25.03
CA PRO A 690 52.37 -23.69 24.95
C PRO A 690 53.71 -22.99 25.20
N ILE A 691 54.05 -22.02 24.35
CA ILE A 691 55.30 -21.25 24.44
C ILE A 691 55.25 -20.28 25.63
N ILE A 692 54.08 -19.73 25.89
CA ILE A 692 53.74 -18.88 27.03
C ILE A 692 52.37 -19.35 27.51
N THR A 693 52.22 -19.61 28.81
CA THR A 693 50.92 -19.98 29.37
C THR A 693 50.05 -18.75 29.58
N LEU A 694 48.71 -18.91 29.51
CA LEU A 694 47.76 -17.82 29.75
C LEU A 694 47.98 -17.18 31.13
N GLU A 695 48.34 -17.98 32.14
CA GLU A 695 48.69 -17.58 33.51
C GLU A 695 49.87 -16.60 33.55
N ARG A 696 50.85 -16.75 32.64
CA ARG A 696 52.01 -15.86 32.55
C ARG A 696 51.71 -14.57 31.80
N LEU A 697 50.77 -14.60 30.86
CA LEU A 697 50.43 -13.46 30.01
C LEU A 697 49.45 -12.49 30.69
N ILE A 698 48.44 -13.01 31.37
CA ILE A 698 47.40 -12.21 32.04
C ILE A 698 47.53 -12.42 33.55
N ARG A 699 47.98 -11.39 34.26
CA ARG A 699 48.05 -11.41 35.73
C ARG A 699 46.76 -10.86 36.31
N PHE A 700 45.88 -11.73 36.77
CA PHE A 700 44.84 -11.33 37.72
C PHE A 700 45.37 -11.49 39.15
N GLU A 701 45.25 -10.45 39.97
CA GLU A 701 45.44 -10.59 41.42
C GLU A 701 44.36 -11.49 42.06
N ASP A 702 43.20 -11.61 41.38
CA ASP A 702 42.05 -12.42 41.78
C ASP A 702 42.05 -13.76 41.03
N SER A 703 42.30 -14.86 41.74
CA SER A 703 42.32 -16.22 41.18
C SER A 703 40.98 -16.63 40.57
N CYS A 704 39.85 -16.13 41.09
CA CYS A 704 38.53 -16.44 40.56
C CYS A 704 38.28 -15.72 39.22
N ALA A 705 38.91 -14.58 38.97
CA ALA A 705 38.86 -13.91 37.65
C ALA A 705 39.56 -14.75 36.57
N PHE A 706 40.71 -15.33 36.93
CA PHE A 706 41.47 -16.21 36.04
C PHE A 706 40.72 -17.51 35.74
N GLU A 707 40.10 -18.12 36.75
CA GLU A 707 39.27 -19.32 36.58
C GLU A 707 38.11 -19.07 35.61
N LEU A 708 37.40 -17.94 35.77
CA LEU A 708 36.33 -17.54 34.86
C LEU A 708 36.86 -17.36 33.43
N LEU A 709 37.98 -16.64 33.25
CA LEU A 709 38.60 -16.44 31.94
C LEU A 709 38.92 -17.79 31.27
N ARG A 710 39.57 -18.69 32.01
CA ARG A 710 39.94 -20.02 31.50
C ARG A 710 38.73 -20.85 31.10
N SER A 711 37.64 -20.79 31.87
CA SER A 711 36.40 -21.49 31.54
C SER A 711 35.75 -20.96 30.24
N LEU A 712 35.74 -19.64 30.03
CA LEU A 712 35.20 -18.98 28.84
C LEU A 712 36.04 -19.26 27.58
N LEU A 713 37.35 -19.40 27.74
CA LEU A 713 38.31 -19.72 26.67
C LEU A 713 38.54 -21.23 26.48
N SER A 714 37.63 -22.09 26.93
CA SER A 714 37.72 -23.53 26.65
C SER A 714 37.66 -23.80 25.15
N PHE A 715 38.57 -24.63 24.62
CA PHE A 715 38.62 -24.94 23.18
C PHE A 715 37.33 -25.62 22.71
N LYS A 716 36.91 -26.68 23.42
CA LYS A 716 35.67 -27.41 23.15
C LYS A 716 34.44 -26.58 23.53
N GLN A 717 33.57 -26.34 22.55
CA GLN A 717 32.38 -25.50 22.70
C GLN A 717 31.45 -25.92 23.87
N SER A 718 31.32 -27.22 24.13
CA SER A 718 30.42 -27.77 25.16
C SER A 718 30.93 -27.58 26.59
N LEU A 719 32.22 -27.25 26.75
CA LEU A 719 32.84 -27.01 28.07
C LEU A 719 32.71 -25.55 28.50
N ARG A 720 32.39 -24.64 27.57
CA ARG A 720 32.19 -23.23 27.92
C ARG A 720 30.90 -23.07 28.73
N PRO A 721 30.91 -22.30 29.84
CA PRO A 721 29.70 -22.04 30.59
C PRO A 721 28.71 -21.22 29.75
N THR A 722 27.41 -21.44 29.97
CA THR A 722 26.39 -20.52 29.46
C THR A 722 26.50 -19.17 30.18
N ALA A 723 25.96 -18.09 29.60
CA ALA A 723 26.00 -16.77 30.22
C ALA A 723 25.41 -16.76 31.65
N ILE A 724 24.30 -17.48 31.87
CA ILE A 724 23.69 -17.64 33.21
C ILE A 724 24.66 -18.32 34.18
N ARG A 725 25.28 -19.44 33.78
CA ARG A 725 26.25 -20.16 34.63
C ARG A 725 27.50 -19.32 34.90
N ALA A 726 27.95 -18.54 33.93
CA ALA A 726 29.09 -17.63 34.11
C ALA A 726 28.77 -16.53 35.13
N LEU A 727 27.54 -16.00 35.17
CA LEU A 727 27.10 -15.03 36.18
C LEU A 727 27.05 -15.60 37.61
N GLU A 728 26.91 -16.92 37.74
CA GLU A 728 26.93 -17.61 39.04
C GLU A 728 28.35 -17.82 39.59
N HIS A 729 29.39 -17.49 38.82
CA HIS A 729 30.78 -17.70 39.20
C HIS A 729 31.18 -16.91 40.46
N ASN A 730 32.08 -17.48 41.27
CA ASN A 730 32.55 -16.87 42.52
C ASN A 730 33.19 -15.50 42.32
N PHE A 731 33.71 -15.22 41.13
CA PHE A 731 34.22 -13.90 40.75
C PHE A 731 33.21 -12.77 40.98
N PHE A 732 31.89 -13.05 40.92
CA PHE A 732 30.82 -12.07 41.15
C PHE A 732 30.19 -12.16 42.56
N ARG A 733 30.44 -13.23 43.33
CA ARG A 733 29.85 -13.48 44.66
C ARG A 733 30.79 -12.99 45.75
N ARG A 734 30.48 -11.82 46.31
CA ARG A 734 31.37 -10.95 47.10
C ARG A 734 31.67 -11.40 48.55
N THR A 735 31.81 -12.70 48.84
CA THR A 735 32.09 -13.18 50.20
C THR A 735 33.09 -14.32 50.19
N ASP A 736 34.31 -14.03 50.67
CA ASP A 736 35.44 -14.94 50.91
C ASP A 736 36.32 -15.30 49.68
N HIS A 737 37.46 -14.60 49.55
CA HIS A 737 38.52 -14.90 48.59
C HIS A 737 39.27 -16.22 48.88
N THR A 738 38.83 -17.00 49.87
CA THR A 738 39.50 -18.20 50.37
C THR A 738 39.11 -19.51 49.65
N LEU A 739 38.15 -19.47 48.72
CA LEU A 739 37.60 -20.67 48.05
C LEU A 739 38.16 -20.96 46.64
N CYS A 740 39.01 -20.10 46.08
CA CYS A 740 39.67 -20.33 44.79
C CYS A 740 41.14 -20.74 45.03
N THR A 741 41.44 -22.05 45.06
CA THR A 741 42.77 -22.57 45.42
C THR A 741 43.78 -22.46 44.29
N VAL A 742 44.53 -21.36 44.21
CA VAL A 742 45.88 -21.32 43.62
C VAL A 742 46.75 -20.36 44.44
N THR A 743 47.63 -20.89 45.30
CA THR A 743 48.65 -20.09 46.02
C THR A 743 49.95 -20.10 45.22
N TRP A 744 50.37 -18.92 44.74
CA TRP A 744 51.69 -18.72 44.13
C TRP A 744 52.77 -18.63 45.22
N SER A 745 53.92 -19.26 45.01
CA SER A 745 55.02 -19.24 45.97
C SER A 745 55.85 -17.95 45.85
N SER A 746 56.55 -17.56 46.91
CA SER A 746 57.45 -16.39 46.92
C SER A 746 58.59 -16.49 45.89
N ALA A 747 58.91 -17.71 45.42
CA ALA A 747 59.88 -17.94 44.35
C ALA A 747 59.31 -17.60 42.95
N ASP A 748 58.01 -17.87 42.72
CA ASP A 748 57.31 -17.51 41.48
C ASP A 748 57.20 -15.98 41.33
N ILE A 749 57.09 -15.27 42.45
CA ILE A 749 57.02 -13.80 42.51
C ILE A 749 58.38 -13.16 42.12
N ALA A 750 59.50 -13.77 42.49
CA ALA A 750 60.83 -13.24 42.19
C ALA A 750 61.21 -13.42 40.70
N GLU A 751 60.86 -14.57 40.10
CA GLU A 751 61.08 -14.83 38.67
C GLU A 751 60.11 -14.01 37.78
N ALA A 752 58.94 -13.62 38.31
CA ALA A 752 57.92 -12.78 37.66
C ALA A 752 58.25 -11.28 37.56
N THR A 753 59.39 -10.82 38.08
CA THR A 753 59.86 -9.42 37.91
C THR A 753 60.78 -9.23 36.69
N ALA A 754 61.17 -10.31 36.01
CA ALA A 754 61.80 -10.24 34.70
C ALA A 754 60.77 -9.89 33.61
N ALA A 755 61.14 -9.04 32.66
CA ALA A 755 60.28 -8.44 31.64
C ALA A 755 59.25 -9.40 31.04
N VAL A 756 57.97 -9.01 31.07
CA VAL A 756 56.86 -9.71 30.39
C VAL A 756 57.25 -9.91 28.92
N PRO A 757 57.32 -11.16 28.41
CA PRO A 757 57.67 -11.40 27.03
C PRO A 757 56.64 -10.72 26.12
N ASN A 758 57.11 -9.85 25.22
CA ASN A 758 56.24 -9.28 24.20
C ASN A 758 55.93 -10.38 23.17
N LEU A 759 54.68 -10.83 23.05
CA LEU A 759 54.30 -11.75 21.97
C LEU A 759 54.62 -11.19 20.57
N ASP A 760 54.76 -9.86 20.44
CA ASP A 760 55.16 -9.20 19.18
C ASP A 760 56.68 -9.23 18.94
N ALA A 761 57.49 -9.65 19.92
CA ALA A 761 58.94 -9.84 19.77
C ALA A 761 59.30 -11.19 19.13
N TYR A 762 58.36 -12.13 19.05
CA TYR A 762 58.51 -13.37 18.28
C TYR A 762 58.02 -13.11 16.85
N THR A 763 58.95 -12.92 15.93
CA THR A 763 58.64 -12.65 14.52
C THR A 763 58.49 -13.95 13.72
N ASP A 764 57.88 -13.90 12.53
CA ASP A 764 57.76 -15.05 11.60
C ASP A 764 59.12 -15.73 11.31
N GLY A 765 60.27 -15.08 11.59
CA GLY A 765 61.62 -15.62 11.43
C GLY A 765 62.15 -16.51 12.57
N ASP A 766 61.57 -16.43 13.76
CA ASP A 766 61.97 -17.26 14.92
C ASP A 766 61.29 -18.65 14.90
N PHE A 767 60.30 -18.81 14.03
CA PHE A 767 59.57 -20.04 13.78
C PHE A 767 59.93 -20.55 12.38
N LYS A 768 60.78 -21.56 12.26
CA LYS A 768 61.05 -22.20 10.95
C LYS A 768 59.79 -22.91 10.43
N PHE A 769 58.93 -22.19 9.69
CA PHE A 769 57.83 -22.78 8.94
C PHE A 769 57.86 -22.33 7.47
N ASN A 770 57.69 -23.30 6.58
CA ASN A 770 57.65 -23.10 5.13
C ASN A 770 56.29 -22.51 4.72
N ASN A 771 56.32 -21.53 3.81
CA ASN A 771 55.13 -20.91 3.20
C ASN A 771 54.16 -21.92 2.55
N ASP A 772 54.60 -23.14 2.23
CA ASP A 772 53.80 -24.18 1.60
C ASP A 772 52.63 -24.70 2.46
N ASP A 773 52.75 -24.69 3.80
CA ASP A 773 51.70 -25.24 4.67
C ASP A 773 50.55 -24.24 4.90
N ASP A 774 50.83 -22.92 4.86
CA ASP A 774 49.79 -21.88 4.84
C ASP A 774 48.96 -21.96 3.56
N GLN A 775 49.60 -22.23 2.42
CA GLN A 775 48.94 -22.36 1.13
C GLN A 775 48.09 -23.63 1.02
N LYS A 776 48.48 -24.73 1.68
CA LYS A 776 47.66 -25.95 1.77
C LYS A 776 46.36 -25.75 2.57
N ILE A 777 46.43 -25.04 3.70
CA ILE A 777 45.24 -24.77 4.54
C ILE A 777 44.25 -23.86 3.79
N GLU A 778 44.73 -22.83 3.08
CA GLU A 778 43.89 -21.98 2.22
C GLU A 778 43.28 -22.75 1.04
N ASN A 779 44.05 -23.64 0.41
CA ASN A 779 43.58 -24.45 -0.72
C ASN A 779 42.50 -25.47 -0.32
N ILE A 780 42.61 -26.11 0.85
CA ILE A 780 41.58 -27.04 1.37
C ILE A 780 40.25 -26.32 1.56
N ARG A 781 40.27 -25.05 1.99
CA ARG A 781 39.05 -24.23 2.22
C ARG A 781 38.44 -23.67 0.94
N SER A 782 39.25 -23.34 -0.08
CA SER A 782 38.73 -22.87 -1.37
C SER A 782 37.83 -23.92 -2.05
N ARG A 783 38.13 -25.22 -1.83
CA ARG A 783 37.36 -26.33 -2.37
C ARG A 783 36.00 -26.51 -1.67
N THR A 784 35.93 -26.34 -0.35
CA THR A 784 34.68 -26.49 0.42
C THR A 784 33.70 -25.34 0.18
N ASN A 785 34.17 -24.09 0.05
CA ASN A 785 33.32 -22.94 -0.27
C ASN A 785 32.68 -22.99 -1.68
N SER A 786 33.23 -23.81 -2.60
CA SER A 786 32.67 -23.96 -3.96
C SER A 786 31.49 -24.94 -4.03
N ILE A 787 31.32 -25.80 -3.03
CA ILE A 787 30.31 -26.88 -3.01
C ILE A 787 28.95 -26.37 -2.47
N ASP A 788 28.94 -25.28 -1.70
CA ASP A 788 27.72 -24.70 -1.10
C ASP A 788 26.84 -23.88 -2.06
N ALA A 789 27.28 -23.66 -3.31
CA ALA A 789 26.44 -23.00 -4.33
C ALA A 789 25.45 -23.95 -5.03
N GLY A 790 25.53 -25.27 -4.79
CA GLY A 790 24.84 -26.30 -5.60
C GLY A 790 23.72 -27.11 -4.90
N TYR A 791 23.51 -26.98 -3.59
CA TYR A 791 22.55 -27.79 -2.84
C TYR A 791 21.32 -26.99 -2.36
N TYR A 792 20.60 -26.37 -3.28
CA TYR A 792 19.22 -25.94 -3.06
C TYR A 792 18.34 -26.57 -4.13
N TYR A 793 17.96 -27.84 -3.94
CA TYR A 793 16.74 -28.50 -4.43
C TYR A 793 16.93 -30.01 -4.22
N GLN A 794 16.48 -30.53 -3.09
CA GLN A 794 16.09 -31.94 -3.01
C GLN A 794 15.12 -32.15 -1.84
N SER A 795 13.87 -32.37 -2.21
CA SER A 795 12.77 -32.83 -1.37
C SER A 795 13.09 -34.21 -0.77
N TRP A 796 12.89 -34.36 0.53
CA TRP A 796 12.76 -35.68 1.18
C TRP A 796 11.50 -35.70 2.04
N SER A 797 10.67 -36.68 1.74
CA SER A 797 9.39 -37.00 2.36
C SER A 797 9.50 -38.17 3.33
N SER A 798 8.51 -38.25 4.24
CA SER A 798 8.01 -39.41 5.03
C SER A 798 8.46 -39.52 6.51
N PRO A 799 7.70 -40.19 7.40
CA PRO A 799 6.25 -40.14 7.68
C PRO A 799 5.88 -39.95 9.19
N ASP A 800 4.59 -39.68 9.45
CA ASP A 800 3.80 -39.92 10.68
C ASP A 800 4.21 -39.31 12.04
N ASP A 801 3.47 -38.30 12.51
CA ASP A 801 2.39 -38.48 13.50
C ASP A 801 1.70 -37.15 13.90
N GLY A 802 0.36 -37.13 13.85
CA GLY A 802 -0.47 -36.51 14.91
C GLY A 802 -0.91 -35.03 14.83
N GLN A 803 -2.05 -34.81 14.16
CA GLN A 803 -3.16 -33.91 14.55
C GLN A 803 -3.21 -32.40 14.17
N HIS A 804 -4.16 -32.15 13.25
CA HIS A 804 -5.11 -31.02 13.12
C HIS A 804 -4.61 -29.58 12.84
N MET A 805 -4.76 -29.13 11.58
CA MET A 805 -5.63 -28.00 11.20
C MET A 805 -5.71 -27.81 9.67
N LEU A 806 -6.91 -27.42 9.21
CA LEU A 806 -7.32 -27.23 7.81
C LEU A 806 -6.50 -26.15 7.07
N THR A 807 -6.13 -26.41 5.82
CA THR A 807 -5.63 -25.39 4.86
C THR A 807 -6.40 -25.45 3.53
N ILE A 808 -6.56 -24.28 2.92
CA ILE A 808 -7.27 -24.03 1.65
C ILE A 808 -6.25 -24.11 0.49
N ASP A 809 -6.61 -24.88 -0.53
CA ASP A 809 -5.91 -24.99 -1.81
C ASP A 809 -5.73 -23.63 -2.50
N SER A 810 -4.51 -23.35 -2.95
CA SER A 810 -4.28 -22.39 -4.03
C SER A 810 -3.28 -22.97 -5.04
N HIS A 811 -3.83 -23.52 -6.12
CA HIS A 811 -3.10 -23.81 -7.33
C HIS A 811 -2.72 -22.50 -8.03
N ILE A 812 -1.42 -22.20 -8.12
CA ILE A 812 -0.88 -21.26 -9.11
C ILE A 812 -0.22 -22.07 -10.20
N SER A 813 -0.84 -22.05 -11.39
CA SER A 813 -0.28 -22.57 -12.63
C SER A 813 0.68 -21.55 -13.23
N SER A 814 1.91 -22.00 -13.43
CA SER A 814 2.94 -21.32 -14.23
C SER A 814 2.54 -21.31 -15.71
N VAL A 815 2.55 -20.14 -16.34
CA VAL A 815 2.63 -20.03 -17.80
C VAL A 815 3.81 -19.13 -18.13
N GLY A 816 4.87 -19.75 -18.63
CA GLY A 816 5.97 -19.09 -19.31
C GLY A 816 5.52 -18.59 -20.68
N GLY A 817 6.11 -17.47 -21.11
CA GLY A 817 5.91 -16.91 -22.42
C GLY A 817 7.10 -16.02 -22.78
N ASP A 818 7.83 -16.45 -23.79
CA ASP A 818 9.01 -15.82 -24.38
C ASP A 818 8.77 -14.36 -24.79
N VAL A 819 9.77 -13.51 -24.55
CA VAL A 819 9.88 -12.16 -25.11
C VAL A 819 10.96 -12.18 -26.20
N PRO A 820 10.67 -11.79 -27.46
CA PRO A 820 11.72 -11.62 -28.46
C PRO A 820 12.49 -10.32 -28.23
N GLN A 821 13.81 -10.44 -28.27
CA GLN A 821 14.76 -9.33 -28.41
C GLN A 821 14.62 -8.65 -29.77
N SER A 822 14.62 -7.32 -29.81
CA SER A 822 15.44 -6.58 -30.78
C SER A 822 15.72 -5.14 -30.29
N PRO A 823 16.82 -4.51 -30.74
CA PRO A 823 17.49 -3.40 -30.06
C PRO A 823 17.25 -2.06 -30.78
N ILE A 824 17.09 -0.95 -30.04
CA ILE A 824 17.40 0.38 -30.59
C ILE A 824 18.07 1.24 -29.52
N ASP A 825 19.16 1.84 -29.98
CA ASP A 825 20.24 2.51 -29.27
C ASP A 825 19.88 3.79 -28.50
N ILE A 826 20.76 3.99 -27.52
CA ILE A 826 21.10 5.21 -26.80
C ILE A 826 21.50 6.31 -27.80
N VAL A 827 20.84 7.46 -27.77
CA VAL A 827 21.52 8.76 -27.90
C VAL A 827 20.91 9.72 -26.90
N SER A 828 21.81 10.46 -26.28
CA SER A 828 21.67 11.21 -25.07
C SER A 828 22.04 12.68 -25.40
N TRP A 829 21.43 13.61 -24.67
CA TRP A 829 21.96 14.91 -24.21
C TRP A 829 21.31 16.23 -24.67
N TRP A 830 20.77 16.92 -23.64
CA TRP A 830 20.95 18.32 -23.20
C TRP A 830 20.11 19.46 -23.80
N SER A 831 19.40 20.10 -22.85
CA SER A 831 19.19 21.55 -22.63
C SER A 831 19.12 22.50 -23.83
N ASP A 832 18.00 23.23 -23.94
CA ASP A 832 17.96 24.63 -23.47
C ASP A 832 16.51 25.15 -23.45
N SER A 833 16.21 25.90 -22.39
CA SER A 833 15.07 26.81 -22.19
C SER A 833 15.02 27.92 -23.27
N PRO A 834 13.94 28.71 -23.42
CA PRO A 834 12.83 28.99 -22.49
C PRO A 834 11.44 28.45 -22.90
#